data_AF-A0A1P9X0V9-F1
#
_entry.id   AF-A0A1P9X0V9-F1
#
_cell.length_a   1.000
_cell.length_b   1.000
_cell.length_c   1.000
_cell.angle_alpha   90.00
_cell.angle_beta   90.00
_cell.angle_gamma   90.00
#
_symmetry.space_group_name_H-M   'P 1'
#
loop_
_entity.id
_entity.type
_entity.pdbx_description
1 polymer ?
#
loop_
_entity_poly.entity_id
_entity_poly.type
_entity_poly.pdbx_seq_one_letter_code
_entity_poly.pdbx_strand_id
1 'polypeptide(L)'
;MSSLFFWNAWSRSYRLAYLTCLILFGISLVLLAVAWARGLANVVRWNVLSELNPLQTTIYRFTDGLLDYPVTGNVYVVSEQFVASAMQTPPGLATALLVGIGVAFVLIVSAITRFDRLRYLVAMGVLIIGLAFFRWEMLELPGLGQNYLFLLLTFLYGSVSYYFHAFRSDYPIGVRLAVFGTLTGMVAAVLTAFTPVPHPALTIISYGMPVLVVLSAGFIFFIAAEIIAGLVWITSVGRAGGQPLGIGNFLFISGLYLVNLILIWLKNTKIVDWDVLAISPFGVYIVSVIIGVWGFRRLIDQQNVVSFRDGGAFLYAGLALLATLTIAYAFATANDPLIEVFEDMIVYAHLAMGLAFISYVLINFWPIFKQGRAVHKIVYNPKRLELSLFRLMGVFGVVVLVSMGNNIVLRQSLAAYYNGLGDLYIANSELESAGAFYEKALEQEFQNHKSNYALASLAMTRNDQATAAFYYERATLKQPQPHDYAGIAQTYLQTSLFFEAIKALQRGLRKFPDSGELQNNLGFLYARTSVADSAYYYLKAATNQATRAEVAEANLLALYARNPVVLTADSTLVQETNRSDYESYQANALALRLITASDTTQPAQPVWLSGKQANEGLSVGRFASLYNYAVVNQRPDTVLLSTLQRWAENPINQDFADDLLLARALTAYRAYDQPTAFGLLSQLAEGNPQNGPAIRTTTGLLLLEQGLYRKAAEQFGENTDTTSAYYPAIALTKAGDPVLAQSLWETAAKGDVSVAALKQVLYDERPPQTDLEKAFYVTYRPDDPNRGRHWETIRDASLRTVSGTRLIDEYLATRQPFYAQMILSQMGKPEQLTPYARSLENLSALRIAVYRNKLAAADSMSKAYFLPQHQAERLFLLGRIYAQNKQPAKAWQAFASALRLAPLNASIVATAAQFERQRGRIKPAYDLVLRALPFNEDSPDLLKTYVSLCLDQSLFDYAREGLAKLQGVSQPADYQAFQTTYQEKLAAVEKSRKKFSE
;
A
#
# COMPACT_ATOMS: atom_id res chain seq x y z
N MET A 1 4.45 56.03 1.31
CA MET A 1 4.15 54.84 2.13
C MET A 1 3.11 55.08 3.23
N SER A 2 3.00 56.30 3.81
CA SER A 2 2.03 56.62 4.88
C SER A 2 0.54 56.47 4.51
N SER A 3 0.19 56.42 3.22
CA SER A 3 -1.20 56.26 2.75
C SER A 3 -1.65 54.80 2.56
N LEU A 4 -0.72 53.84 2.43
CA LEU A 4 -1.03 52.42 2.19
C LEU A 4 -1.46 51.74 3.49
N PHE A 5 -0.68 51.91 4.57
CA PHE A 5 -0.93 51.38 5.91
C PHE A 5 -1.59 52.43 6.81
N PHE A 6 -2.74 52.94 6.40
CA PHE A 6 -3.39 54.06 7.07
C PHE A 6 -3.77 53.79 8.54
N TRP A 7 -3.93 52.53 8.91
CA TRP A 7 -4.21 52.10 10.27
C TRP A 7 -3.02 52.25 11.22
N ASN A 8 -1.82 52.59 10.72
CA ASN A 8 -0.68 52.91 11.58
C ASN A 8 -0.93 54.12 12.47
N ALA A 9 -1.81 55.03 12.03
CA ALA A 9 -2.24 56.21 12.80
C ALA A 9 -3.33 55.91 13.84
N TRP A 10 -3.81 54.67 13.95
CA TRP A 10 -4.86 54.30 14.92
C TRP A 10 -4.28 53.98 16.29
N SER A 11 -5.12 54.08 17.33
CA SER A 11 -4.75 53.66 18.68
C SER A 11 -4.42 52.16 18.71
N ARG A 12 -3.57 51.76 19.68
CA ARG A 12 -3.03 50.39 19.75
C ARG A 12 -4.13 49.30 19.73
N SER A 13 -5.23 49.53 20.44
CA SER A 13 -6.35 48.58 20.52
C SER A 13 -7.07 48.40 19.18
N TYR A 14 -7.44 49.50 18.51
CA TYR A 14 -8.08 49.47 17.20
C TYR A 14 -7.16 48.89 16.13
N ARG A 15 -5.89 49.26 16.16
CA ARG A 15 -4.89 48.75 15.22
C ARG A 15 -4.70 47.23 15.38
N LEU A 16 -4.60 46.73 16.60
CA LEU A 16 -4.43 45.29 16.85
C LEU A 16 -5.66 44.48 16.45
N ALA A 17 -6.86 44.96 16.78
CA ALA A 17 -8.11 44.32 16.38
C ALA A 17 -8.23 44.24 14.85
N TYR A 18 -7.93 45.33 14.15
CA TYR A 18 -8.01 45.35 12.69
C TYR A 18 -6.93 44.49 12.02
N LEU A 19 -5.69 44.51 12.51
CA LEU A 19 -4.63 43.61 12.03
C LEU A 19 -5.00 42.14 12.20
N THR A 20 -5.64 41.78 13.32
CA THR A 20 -6.14 40.42 13.53
C THR A 20 -7.17 40.03 12.47
N CYS A 21 -8.09 40.94 12.13
CA CYS A 21 -9.06 40.72 11.06
C CYS A 21 -8.40 40.55 9.69
N LEU A 22 -7.38 41.37 9.39
CA LEU A 22 -6.62 41.27 8.13
C LEU A 22 -5.83 39.95 8.05
N ILE A 23 -5.28 39.45 9.16
CA ILE A 23 -4.61 38.15 9.22
C ILE A 23 -5.61 37.02 8.94
N LEU A 24 -6.76 37.03 9.61
CA LEU A 24 -7.82 36.03 9.37
C LEU A 24 -8.32 36.05 7.93
N PHE A 25 -8.50 37.25 7.37
CA PHE A 25 -8.84 37.42 5.97
C PHE A 25 -7.74 36.88 5.04
N GLY A 26 -6.46 37.19 5.31
CA GLY A 26 -5.32 36.63 4.58
C GLY A 26 -5.27 35.10 4.64
N ILE A 27 -5.54 34.49 5.80
CA ILE A 27 -5.66 33.03 5.95
C ILE A 27 -6.80 32.51 5.07
N SER A 28 -7.96 33.16 5.04
CA SER A 28 -9.08 32.73 4.19
C SER A 28 -8.75 32.75 2.69
N LEU A 29 -7.95 33.73 2.22
CA LEU A 29 -7.47 33.78 0.83
C LEU A 29 -6.49 32.64 0.53
N VAL A 30 -5.60 32.30 1.47
CA VAL A 30 -4.70 31.15 1.33
C VAL A 30 -5.49 29.85 1.29
N LEU A 31 -6.48 29.68 2.16
CA LEU A 31 -7.36 28.51 2.17
C LEU A 31 -8.13 28.38 0.85
N LEU A 32 -8.66 29.48 0.31
CA LEU A 32 -9.27 29.51 -1.01
C LEU A 32 -8.30 29.05 -2.10
N ALA A 33 -7.07 29.60 -2.12
CA ALA A 33 -6.07 29.24 -3.12
C ALA A 33 -5.66 27.75 -3.04
N VAL A 34 -5.50 27.21 -1.82
CA VAL A 34 -5.19 25.79 -1.61
C VAL A 34 -6.35 24.89 -2.04
N ALA A 35 -7.58 25.24 -1.67
CA ALA A 35 -8.77 24.49 -2.07
C ALA A 35 -8.95 24.50 -3.59
N TRP A 36 -8.76 25.66 -4.22
CA TRP A 36 -8.80 25.83 -5.67
C TRP A 36 -7.73 24.99 -6.39
N ALA A 37 -6.48 25.03 -5.91
CA ALA A 37 -5.37 24.28 -6.53
C ALA A 37 -5.55 22.75 -6.43
N ARG A 38 -6.15 22.25 -5.34
CA ARG A 38 -6.41 20.81 -5.16
C ARG A 38 -7.61 20.29 -5.96
N GLY A 39 -8.59 21.14 -6.26
CA GLY A 39 -9.78 20.75 -7.02
C GLY A 39 -10.49 19.51 -6.45
N LEU A 40 -10.71 18.50 -7.30
CA LEU A 40 -11.39 17.25 -6.92
C LEU A 40 -10.64 16.47 -5.82
N ALA A 41 -9.31 16.61 -5.73
CA ALA A 41 -8.48 15.90 -4.75
C ALA A 41 -8.81 16.25 -3.28
N ASN A 42 -9.64 17.27 -3.04
CA ASN A 42 -10.16 17.59 -1.71
C ASN A 42 -11.15 16.54 -1.18
N VAL A 43 -11.90 15.87 -2.05
CA VAL A 43 -13.01 14.95 -1.68
C VAL A 43 -12.88 13.55 -2.29
N VAL A 44 -12.08 13.38 -3.35
CA VAL A 44 -11.74 12.08 -3.95
C VAL A 44 -10.23 11.90 -3.86
N ARG A 45 -9.79 10.75 -3.34
CA ARG A 45 -8.37 10.40 -3.20
C ARG A 45 -8.03 9.21 -4.07
N TRP A 46 -6.76 9.10 -4.45
CA TRP A 46 -6.22 7.88 -5.02
C TRP A 46 -5.92 6.87 -3.92
N ASN A 47 -6.62 5.75 -3.95
CA ASN A 47 -6.31 4.56 -3.16
C ASN A 47 -5.51 3.58 -4.01
N VAL A 48 -4.81 2.65 -3.38
CA VAL A 48 -4.05 1.60 -4.07
C VAL A 48 -4.69 0.26 -3.73
N LEU A 49 -5.09 -0.48 -4.78
CA LEU A 49 -5.56 -1.84 -4.65
C LEU A 49 -4.45 -2.80 -5.08
N SER A 50 -4.00 -3.65 -4.15
CA SER A 50 -2.93 -4.61 -4.37
C SER A 50 -3.47 -6.01 -4.66
N GLU A 51 -2.90 -6.67 -5.66
CA GLU A 51 -3.17 -8.06 -6.02
C GLU A 51 -1.94 -8.93 -5.77
N LEU A 52 -2.16 -10.03 -5.08
CA LEU A 52 -1.14 -11.04 -4.79
C LEU A 52 -1.12 -12.07 -5.93
N ASN A 53 0.03 -12.24 -6.58
CA ASN A 53 0.19 -13.18 -7.68
C ASN A 53 1.30 -14.20 -7.33
N PRO A 54 0.98 -15.50 -7.16
CA PRO A 54 1.99 -16.54 -6.98
C PRO A 54 2.73 -16.82 -8.31
N LEU A 55 4.05 -16.93 -8.25
CA LEU A 55 4.90 -17.41 -9.32
C LEU A 55 5.61 -18.68 -8.86
N GLN A 56 5.46 -19.77 -9.60
CA GLN A 56 6.22 -21.00 -9.34
C GLN A 56 7.65 -20.83 -9.84
N THR A 57 8.62 -21.03 -8.96
CA THR A 57 10.04 -20.99 -9.30
C THR A 57 10.84 -22.01 -8.49
N THR A 58 12.10 -22.22 -8.88
CA THR A 58 13.04 -23.01 -8.08
C THR A 58 13.54 -22.15 -6.94
N ILE A 59 13.12 -22.47 -5.71
CA ILE A 59 13.55 -21.76 -4.51
C ILE A 59 15.05 -22.00 -4.26
N TYR A 60 15.46 -23.25 -4.37
CA TYR A 60 16.87 -23.65 -4.36
C TYR A 60 17.04 -25.00 -5.06
N ARG A 61 18.29 -25.36 -5.33
CA ARG A 61 18.66 -26.65 -5.92
C ARG A 61 19.71 -27.34 -5.06
N PHE A 62 19.62 -28.65 -4.97
CA PHE A 62 20.70 -29.49 -4.42
C PHE A 62 21.07 -30.57 -5.44
N THR A 63 22.28 -31.11 -5.32
CA THR A 63 22.81 -32.12 -6.24
C THR A 63 23.42 -33.27 -5.44
N ASP A 64 23.30 -34.48 -5.97
CA ASP A 64 24.04 -35.66 -5.48
C ASP A 64 25.28 -35.96 -6.34
N GLY A 65 25.62 -35.07 -7.27
CA GLY A 65 26.75 -35.20 -8.21
C GLY A 65 26.45 -36.04 -9.46
N LEU A 66 25.32 -36.75 -9.50
CA LEU A 66 24.81 -37.45 -10.68
C LEU A 66 23.58 -36.74 -11.26
N LEU A 67 22.68 -36.28 -10.37
CA LEU A 67 21.40 -35.68 -10.66
C LEU A 67 21.22 -34.39 -9.85
N ASP A 68 20.52 -33.43 -10.45
CA ASP A 68 20.14 -32.17 -9.81
C ASP A 68 18.66 -32.17 -9.44
N TYR A 69 18.36 -31.69 -8.24
CA TYR A 69 17.02 -31.67 -7.66
C TYR A 69 16.57 -30.23 -7.42
N PRO A 70 15.66 -29.69 -8.25
CA PRO A 70 15.08 -28.38 -8.03
C PRO A 70 13.97 -28.47 -6.99
N VAL A 71 14.16 -27.81 -5.84
CA VAL A 71 13.07 -27.61 -4.88
C VAL A 71 12.24 -26.43 -5.34
N THR A 72 11.06 -26.73 -5.86
CA THR A 72 10.12 -25.72 -6.38
C THR A 72 9.21 -25.21 -5.28
N GLY A 73 8.74 -23.99 -5.44
CA GLY A 73 7.68 -23.43 -4.62
C GLY A 73 7.24 -22.06 -5.11
N ASN A 74 6.27 -21.50 -4.42
CA ASN A 74 5.74 -20.19 -4.78
C ASN A 74 6.67 -19.10 -4.28
N VAL A 75 6.82 -18.05 -5.09
CA VAL A 75 7.25 -16.72 -4.69
C VAL A 75 6.14 -15.74 -5.07
N TYR A 76 5.89 -14.72 -4.26
CA TYR A 76 4.76 -13.84 -4.48
C TYR A 76 5.19 -12.51 -5.11
N VAL A 77 4.53 -12.11 -6.19
CA VAL A 77 4.65 -10.74 -6.73
C VAL A 77 3.36 -9.98 -6.50
N VAL A 78 3.50 -8.70 -6.17
CA VAL A 78 2.41 -7.79 -5.91
C VAL A 78 2.23 -6.88 -7.12
N SER A 79 1.03 -6.85 -7.67
CA SER A 79 0.67 -5.90 -8.73
C SER A 79 -0.42 -4.98 -8.22
N GLU A 80 -0.35 -3.69 -8.53
CA GLU A 80 -1.17 -2.68 -7.89
C GLU A 80 -1.82 -1.73 -8.90
N GLN A 81 -3.03 -1.28 -8.60
CA GLN A 81 -3.70 -0.25 -9.39
C GLN A 81 -4.21 0.87 -8.50
N PHE A 82 -4.24 2.08 -9.05
CA PHE A 82 -4.86 3.24 -8.44
C PHE A 82 -6.37 3.17 -8.62
N VAL A 83 -7.11 3.17 -7.54
CA VAL A 83 -8.57 3.21 -7.54
C VAL A 83 -9.00 4.55 -6.98
N ALA A 84 -9.89 5.25 -7.67
CA ALA A 84 -10.45 6.47 -7.14
C ALA A 84 -11.39 6.14 -5.97
N SER A 85 -11.23 6.83 -4.85
CA SER A 85 -12.07 6.63 -3.68
C SER A 85 -13.52 7.04 -3.95
N ALA A 86 -14.45 6.53 -3.16
CA ALA A 86 -15.77 7.15 -3.08
C ALA A 86 -15.61 8.65 -2.76
N MET A 87 -16.45 9.50 -3.35
CA MET A 87 -16.48 10.91 -3.02
C MET A 87 -17.03 11.10 -1.62
N GLN A 88 -16.24 11.71 -0.73
CA GLN A 88 -16.63 11.96 0.65
C GLN A 88 -16.21 13.36 1.05
N THR A 89 -17.17 14.15 1.56
CA THR A 89 -16.90 15.47 2.12
C THR A 89 -16.59 15.34 3.61
N PRO A 90 -15.37 15.67 4.07
CA PRO A 90 -15.04 15.57 5.49
C PRO A 90 -15.88 16.56 6.34
N PRO A 91 -16.61 16.11 7.37
CA PRO A 91 -17.44 17.00 8.20
C PRO A 91 -16.65 18.10 8.92
N GLY A 92 -15.35 17.88 9.13
CA GLY A 92 -14.43 18.88 9.69
C GLY A 92 -14.32 20.15 8.85
N LEU A 93 -14.51 20.08 7.53
CA LEU A 93 -14.51 21.26 6.66
C LEU A 93 -15.68 22.19 6.96
N ALA A 94 -16.88 21.63 7.17
CA ALA A 94 -18.06 22.40 7.55
C ALA A 94 -17.91 23.02 8.95
N THR A 95 -17.23 22.30 9.87
CA THR A 95 -16.90 22.84 11.19
C THR A 95 -15.96 24.05 11.08
N ALA A 96 -14.89 23.95 10.29
CA ALA A 96 -13.97 25.06 10.05
C ALA A 96 -14.67 26.26 9.39
N LEU A 97 -15.54 26.00 8.39
CA LEU A 97 -16.35 27.03 7.76
C LEU A 97 -17.29 27.71 8.77
N LEU A 98 -18.02 26.95 9.59
CA LEU A 98 -18.96 27.48 10.57
C LEU A 98 -18.26 28.35 11.61
N VAL A 99 -17.09 27.94 12.09
CA VAL A 99 -16.25 28.77 12.99
C VAL A 99 -15.87 30.08 12.31
N GLY A 100 -15.41 30.02 11.06
CA GLY A 100 -15.07 31.22 10.29
C GLY A 100 -16.26 32.15 10.02
N ILE A 101 -17.44 31.59 9.72
CA ILE A 101 -18.70 32.34 9.60
C ILE A 101 -19.10 32.95 10.94
N GLY A 102 -18.92 32.23 12.05
CA GLY A 102 -19.14 32.77 13.40
C GLY A 102 -18.27 33.99 13.68
N VAL A 103 -16.99 33.94 13.31
CA VAL A 103 -16.10 35.11 13.40
C VAL A 103 -16.56 36.25 12.49
N ALA A 104 -16.91 35.95 11.24
CA ALA A 104 -17.44 36.95 10.32
C ALA A 104 -18.73 37.60 10.85
N PHE A 105 -19.63 36.81 11.41
CA PHE A 105 -20.87 37.27 12.04
C PHE A 105 -20.60 38.22 13.21
N VAL A 106 -19.65 37.87 14.10
CA VAL A 106 -19.22 38.73 15.21
C VAL A 106 -18.70 40.07 14.70
N LEU A 107 -17.90 40.09 13.63
CA LEU A 107 -17.40 41.32 13.00
C LEU A 107 -18.54 42.17 12.44
N ILE A 108 -19.47 41.54 11.72
CA ILE A 108 -20.60 42.21 11.06
C ILE A 108 -21.56 42.80 12.09
N VAL A 109 -22.02 42.02 13.07
CA VAL A 109 -22.97 42.49 14.10
C VAL A 109 -22.36 43.58 14.98
N SER A 110 -21.07 43.45 15.34
CA SER A 110 -20.34 44.49 16.07
C SER A 110 -20.27 45.80 15.29
N ALA A 111 -20.07 45.75 13.97
CA ALA A 111 -20.03 46.92 13.13
C ALA A 111 -21.42 47.57 12.92
N ILE A 112 -22.47 46.76 12.73
CA ILE A 112 -23.84 47.26 12.51
C ILE A 112 -24.33 48.08 13.69
N THR A 113 -23.96 47.71 14.93
CA THR A 113 -24.35 48.46 16.14
C THR A 113 -23.84 49.91 16.18
N ARG A 114 -22.92 50.31 15.30
CA ARG A 114 -22.40 51.68 15.14
C ARG A 114 -23.13 52.51 14.08
N PHE A 115 -24.08 51.92 13.38
CA PHE A 115 -24.86 52.62 12.37
C PHE A 115 -25.86 53.59 12.99
N ASP A 116 -26.27 54.56 12.19
CA ASP A 116 -27.45 55.39 12.48
C ASP A 116 -28.73 54.53 12.45
N ARG A 117 -29.79 55.03 13.08
CA ARG A 117 -31.01 54.28 13.35
C ARG A 117 -31.58 53.56 12.12
N LEU A 118 -31.69 54.24 10.97
CA LEU A 118 -32.28 53.66 9.77
C LEU A 118 -31.42 52.50 9.24
N ARG A 119 -30.11 52.72 9.10
CA ARG A 119 -29.18 51.71 8.58
C ARG A 119 -29.02 50.54 9.54
N TYR A 120 -29.05 50.80 10.85
CA TYR A 120 -29.07 49.75 11.87
C TYR A 120 -30.29 48.84 11.71
N LEU A 121 -31.50 49.41 11.61
CA LEU A 121 -32.73 48.63 11.47
C LEU A 121 -32.74 47.79 10.18
N VAL A 122 -32.31 48.36 9.06
CA VAL A 122 -32.21 47.64 7.78
C VAL A 122 -31.17 46.51 7.88
N ALA A 123 -29.97 46.80 8.36
CA ALA A 123 -28.90 45.80 8.45
C ALA A 123 -29.22 44.67 9.44
N MET A 124 -29.80 45.00 10.59
CA MET A 124 -30.27 44.00 11.55
C MET A 124 -31.45 43.19 10.99
N GLY A 125 -32.36 43.82 10.23
CA GLY A 125 -33.44 43.11 9.53
C GLY A 125 -32.90 42.07 8.55
N VAL A 126 -31.90 42.42 7.74
CA VAL A 126 -31.22 41.47 6.83
C VAL A 126 -30.56 40.33 7.60
N LEU A 127 -29.88 40.61 8.72
CA LEU A 127 -29.28 39.57 9.56
C LEU A 127 -30.31 38.63 10.18
N ILE A 128 -31.44 39.16 10.66
CA ILE A 128 -32.52 38.35 11.26
C ILE A 128 -33.17 37.46 10.20
N ILE A 129 -33.46 38.00 9.02
CA ILE A 129 -33.97 37.20 7.89
C ILE A 129 -32.95 36.11 7.55
N GLY A 130 -31.66 36.45 7.44
CA GLY A 130 -30.60 35.48 7.19
C GLY A 130 -30.57 34.36 8.23
N LEU A 131 -30.65 34.70 9.52
CA LEU A 131 -30.71 33.74 10.63
C LEU A 131 -31.90 32.78 10.51
N ALA A 132 -33.05 33.23 10.01
CA ALA A 132 -34.25 32.39 9.88
C ALA A 132 -34.07 31.23 8.89
N PHE A 133 -33.24 31.41 7.86
CA PHE A 133 -33.04 30.42 6.80
C PHE A 133 -32.01 29.33 7.12
N PHE A 134 -31.29 29.44 8.24
CA PHE A 134 -30.32 28.41 8.69
C PHE A 134 -30.96 27.12 9.21
N ARG A 135 -32.31 27.04 9.27
CA ARG A 135 -33.06 25.84 9.71
C ARG A 135 -32.58 25.28 11.04
N TRP A 136 -32.50 26.14 12.06
CA TRP A 136 -32.00 25.79 13.40
C TRP A 136 -32.74 24.62 14.06
N GLU A 137 -33.97 24.33 13.62
CA GLU A 137 -34.76 23.17 14.03
C GLU A 137 -34.13 21.82 13.72
N MET A 138 -33.26 21.76 12.71
CA MET A 138 -32.58 20.52 12.30
C MET A 138 -31.47 20.09 13.27
N LEU A 139 -31.21 20.87 14.33
CA LEU A 139 -30.33 20.47 15.44
C LEU A 139 -31.04 19.67 16.53
N GLU A 140 -32.36 19.51 16.44
CA GLU A 140 -33.19 18.65 17.30
C GLU A 140 -32.95 18.82 18.80
N LEU A 141 -32.78 20.06 19.27
CA LEU A 141 -32.52 20.33 20.68
C LEU A 141 -33.71 19.92 21.56
N PRO A 142 -33.49 19.09 22.60
CA PRO A 142 -34.57 18.61 23.46
C PRO A 142 -35.36 19.76 24.11
N GLY A 143 -36.69 19.69 24.02
CA GLY A 143 -37.59 20.67 24.65
C GLY A 143 -37.74 22.01 23.91
N LEU A 144 -37.03 22.23 22.81
CA LEU A 144 -37.21 23.38 21.93
C LEU A 144 -38.05 23.00 20.71
N GLY A 145 -39.23 23.60 20.55
CA GLY A 145 -40.09 23.37 19.38
C GLY A 145 -39.53 23.97 18.08
N GLN A 146 -40.21 23.73 16.95
CA GLN A 146 -39.72 23.97 15.59
C GLN A 146 -39.12 25.35 15.29
N ASN A 147 -39.49 26.45 15.96
CA ASN A 147 -38.90 27.78 15.67
C ASN A 147 -38.28 28.45 16.90
N TYR A 148 -38.24 27.77 18.05
CA TYR A 148 -37.85 28.41 19.31
C TYR A 148 -36.37 28.77 19.36
N LEU A 149 -35.48 27.93 18.81
CA LEU A 149 -34.05 28.23 18.81
C LEU A 149 -33.74 29.49 17.98
N PHE A 150 -34.33 29.62 16.78
CA PHE A 150 -34.21 30.82 15.96
C PHE A 150 -34.70 32.08 16.71
N LEU A 151 -35.87 32.01 17.34
CA LEU A 151 -36.43 33.14 18.09
C LEU A 151 -35.56 33.52 19.29
N LEU A 152 -35.03 32.52 20.01
CA LEU A 152 -34.10 32.72 21.13
C LEU A 152 -32.82 33.41 20.66
N LEU A 153 -32.19 32.92 19.59
CA LEU A 153 -30.96 33.51 19.03
C LEU A 153 -31.22 34.93 18.53
N THR A 154 -32.35 35.16 17.85
CA THR A 154 -32.76 36.48 17.37
C THR A 154 -32.98 37.46 18.52
N PHE A 155 -33.67 37.03 19.58
CA PHE A 155 -33.87 37.84 20.77
C PHE A 155 -32.55 38.13 21.48
N LEU A 156 -31.69 37.12 21.63
CA LEU A 156 -30.41 37.22 22.32
C LEU A 156 -29.45 38.18 21.59
N TYR A 157 -29.16 37.94 20.31
CA TYR A 157 -28.30 38.82 19.52
C TYR A 157 -28.95 40.18 19.27
N GLY A 158 -30.26 40.23 19.03
CA GLY A 158 -31.00 41.46 18.77
C GLY A 158 -31.05 42.40 19.97
N SER A 159 -31.30 41.88 21.18
CA SER A 159 -31.33 42.68 22.42
C SER A 159 -29.96 43.23 22.78
N VAL A 160 -28.90 42.41 22.72
CA VAL A 160 -27.52 42.85 22.97
C VAL A 160 -27.07 43.87 21.92
N SER A 161 -27.41 43.63 20.64
CA SER A 161 -27.14 44.56 19.55
C SER A 161 -27.84 45.90 19.74
N TYR A 162 -29.13 45.88 20.10
CA TYR A 162 -29.89 47.09 20.36
C TYR A 162 -29.37 47.83 21.59
N TYR A 163 -28.91 47.13 22.62
CA TYR A 163 -28.29 47.73 23.80
C TYR A 163 -27.07 48.59 23.44
N PHE A 164 -26.15 48.03 22.64
CA PHE A 164 -24.97 48.76 22.16
C PHE A 164 -25.29 49.89 21.18
N HIS A 165 -26.39 49.77 20.43
CA HIS A 165 -26.84 50.79 19.50
C HIS A 165 -27.52 51.98 20.22
N ALA A 166 -28.48 51.70 21.10
CA ALA A 166 -29.37 52.70 21.69
C ALA A 166 -28.89 53.26 23.03
N PHE A 167 -28.29 52.44 23.90
CA PHE A 167 -27.97 52.82 25.29
C PHE A 167 -26.47 53.01 25.55
N ARG A 168 -25.60 52.26 24.87
CA ARG A 168 -24.14 52.30 25.03
C ARG A 168 -23.40 52.49 23.71
N SER A 169 -23.79 53.54 22.96
CA SER A 169 -23.17 53.92 21.69
C SER A 169 -21.70 54.37 21.84
N ASP A 170 -21.29 54.74 23.05
CA ASP A 170 -19.95 55.20 23.43
C ASP A 170 -18.90 54.07 23.44
N TYR A 171 -19.28 52.84 23.80
CA TYR A 171 -18.32 51.74 23.98
C TYR A 171 -17.56 51.35 22.70
N PRO A 172 -16.21 51.24 22.77
CA PRO A 172 -15.36 51.02 21.61
C PRO A 172 -15.61 49.66 20.96
N ILE A 173 -15.24 49.54 19.68
CA ILE A 173 -15.51 48.33 18.88
C ILE A 173 -14.90 47.07 19.49
N GLY A 174 -13.74 47.17 20.16
CA GLY A 174 -13.10 46.03 20.83
C GLY A 174 -13.96 45.41 21.94
N VAL A 175 -14.72 46.22 22.70
CA VAL A 175 -15.64 45.71 23.72
C VAL A 175 -16.81 44.98 23.07
N ARG A 176 -17.34 45.54 21.97
CA ARG A 176 -18.43 44.92 21.20
C ARG A 176 -18.00 43.56 20.63
N LEU A 177 -16.81 43.51 20.03
CA LEU A 177 -16.21 42.27 19.53
C LEU A 177 -16.02 41.23 20.63
N ALA A 178 -15.56 41.63 21.81
CA ALA A 178 -15.41 40.72 22.95
C ALA A 178 -16.77 40.19 23.42
N VAL A 179 -17.79 41.05 23.57
CA VAL A 179 -19.13 40.63 24.02
C VAL A 179 -19.78 39.71 22.99
N PHE A 180 -19.82 40.09 21.71
CA PHE A 180 -20.38 39.22 20.68
C PHE A 180 -19.56 37.94 20.48
N GLY A 181 -18.24 38.02 20.55
CA GLY A 181 -17.36 36.84 20.49
C GLY A 181 -17.61 35.85 21.63
N THR A 182 -17.70 36.34 22.86
CA THR A 182 -18.05 35.49 24.02
C THR A 182 -19.45 34.92 23.91
N LEU A 183 -20.43 35.72 23.47
CA LEU A 183 -21.80 35.28 23.24
C LEU A 183 -21.86 34.16 22.18
N THR A 184 -21.19 34.34 21.05
CA THR A 184 -21.10 33.32 19.99
C THR A 184 -20.37 32.07 20.44
N GLY A 185 -19.30 32.21 21.23
CA GLY A 185 -18.62 31.07 21.85
C GLY A 185 -19.51 30.28 22.83
N MET A 186 -20.29 30.98 23.66
CA MET A 186 -21.25 30.33 24.57
C MET A 186 -22.37 29.63 23.80
N VAL A 187 -22.94 30.27 22.78
CA VAL A 187 -23.96 29.66 21.92
C VAL A 187 -23.39 28.40 21.27
N ALA A 188 -22.19 28.46 20.68
CA ALA A 188 -21.56 27.29 20.07
C ALA A 188 -21.35 26.16 21.09
N ALA A 189 -20.84 26.47 22.29
CA ALA A 189 -20.64 25.49 23.35
C ALA A 189 -21.95 24.82 23.79
N VAL A 190 -23.03 25.59 23.95
CA VAL A 190 -24.37 25.06 24.28
C VAL A 190 -24.89 24.18 23.15
N LEU A 191 -24.86 24.65 21.90
CA LEU A 191 -25.34 23.86 20.77
C LEU A 191 -24.59 22.53 20.65
N THR A 192 -23.26 22.54 20.78
CA THR A 192 -22.45 21.31 20.73
C THR A 192 -22.71 20.38 21.92
N ALA A 193 -22.99 20.90 23.11
CA ALA A 193 -23.22 20.08 24.30
C ALA A 193 -24.60 19.41 24.32
N PHE A 194 -25.61 20.01 23.68
CA PHE A 194 -27.01 19.59 23.81
C PHE A 194 -27.64 19.03 22.53
N THR A 195 -27.03 19.19 21.36
CA THR A 195 -27.57 18.62 20.11
C THR A 195 -27.36 17.10 20.05
N PRO A 196 -28.42 16.30 19.78
CA PRO A 196 -28.28 14.87 19.55
C PRO A 196 -27.81 14.55 18.12
N VAL A 197 -27.78 15.54 17.23
CA VAL A 197 -27.55 15.35 15.79
C VAL A 197 -26.07 15.10 15.51
N PRO A 198 -25.72 14.05 14.76
CA PRO A 198 -24.35 13.83 14.31
C PRO A 198 -23.92 14.97 13.36
N HIS A 199 -22.68 15.43 13.49
CA HIS A 199 -22.10 16.48 12.63
C HIS A 199 -22.91 17.80 12.56
N PRO A 200 -23.22 18.46 13.69
CA PRO A 200 -24.13 19.62 13.73
C PRO A 200 -23.68 20.80 12.86
N ALA A 201 -22.37 21.00 12.69
CA ALA A 201 -21.86 22.05 11.83
C ALA A 201 -22.17 21.81 10.34
N LEU A 202 -22.09 20.55 9.87
CA LEU A 202 -22.44 20.19 8.51
C LEU A 202 -23.93 20.42 8.27
N THR A 203 -24.79 20.08 9.23
CA THR A 203 -26.23 20.34 9.18
C THR A 203 -26.53 21.84 9.01
N ILE A 204 -25.98 22.69 9.89
CA ILE A 204 -26.20 24.15 9.84
C ILE A 204 -25.72 24.74 8.51
N ILE A 205 -24.54 24.32 8.05
CA ILE A 205 -23.97 24.82 6.79
C ILE A 205 -24.82 24.38 5.61
N SER A 206 -25.13 23.09 5.47
CA SER A 206 -25.87 22.56 4.32
C SER A 206 -27.25 23.21 4.17
N TYR A 207 -28.00 23.39 5.27
CA TYR A 207 -29.28 24.10 5.21
C TYR A 207 -29.12 25.62 5.05
N GLY A 208 -28.08 26.22 5.63
CA GLY A 208 -27.79 27.65 5.57
C GLY A 208 -27.13 28.14 4.28
N MET A 209 -26.69 27.25 3.39
CA MET A 209 -25.99 27.61 2.15
C MET A 209 -26.70 28.68 1.29
N PRO A 210 -28.04 28.65 1.09
CA PRO A 210 -28.72 29.68 0.30
C PRO A 210 -28.47 31.10 0.84
N VAL A 211 -28.43 31.27 2.16
CA VAL A 211 -28.15 32.56 2.81
C VAL A 211 -26.71 32.99 2.57
N LEU A 212 -25.77 32.06 2.74
CA LEU A 212 -24.35 32.32 2.56
C LEU A 212 -24.05 32.73 1.13
N VAL A 213 -24.68 32.08 0.15
CA VAL A 213 -24.58 32.44 -1.26
C VAL A 213 -25.15 33.84 -1.52
N VAL A 214 -26.35 34.16 -1.01
CA VAL A 214 -26.98 35.48 -1.20
C VAL A 214 -26.16 36.60 -0.57
N LEU A 215 -25.67 36.42 0.66
CA LEU A 215 -24.84 37.42 1.34
C LEU A 215 -23.50 37.61 0.61
N SER A 216 -22.90 36.53 0.14
CA SER A 216 -21.66 36.57 -0.65
C SER A 216 -21.87 37.27 -1.99
N ALA A 217 -22.97 36.97 -2.70
CA ALA A 217 -23.34 37.62 -3.95
C ALA A 217 -23.55 39.13 -3.78
N GLY A 218 -24.25 39.53 -2.72
CA GLY A 218 -24.44 40.93 -2.38
C GLY A 218 -23.12 41.66 -2.11
N PHE A 219 -22.18 41.01 -1.41
CA PHE A 219 -20.85 41.56 -1.19
C PHE A 219 -20.00 41.64 -2.46
N ILE A 220 -20.03 40.59 -3.31
CA ILE A 220 -19.35 40.57 -4.61
C ILE A 220 -19.86 41.72 -5.49
N PHE A 221 -21.18 41.90 -5.59
CA PHE A 221 -21.79 43.04 -6.28
C PHE A 221 -21.34 44.37 -5.71
N PHE A 222 -21.26 44.49 -4.38
CA PHE A 222 -20.82 45.70 -3.73
C PHE A 222 -19.38 46.09 -4.10
N ILE A 223 -18.45 45.12 -4.17
CA ILE A 223 -17.05 45.36 -4.53
C ILE A 223 -16.78 45.37 -6.04
N ALA A 224 -17.78 45.08 -6.86
CA ALA A 224 -17.62 44.96 -8.32
C ALA A 224 -17.12 46.25 -9.01
N ALA A 225 -17.42 47.42 -8.42
CA ALA A 225 -16.94 48.71 -8.92
C ALA A 225 -15.45 48.98 -8.63
N GLU A 226 -14.83 48.23 -7.72
CA GLU A 226 -13.51 48.56 -7.15
C GLU A 226 -12.37 48.47 -8.17
N ILE A 227 -12.47 47.56 -9.15
CA ILE A 227 -11.47 47.49 -10.24
C ILE A 227 -11.54 48.77 -11.09
N ILE A 228 -12.73 49.19 -11.52
CA ILE A 228 -12.88 50.44 -12.29
C ILE A 228 -12.46 51.65 -11.46
N ALA A 229 -12.79 51.70 -10.16
CA ALA A 229 -12.32 52.76 -9.27
C ALA A 229 -10.78 52.76 -9.13
N GLY A 230 -10.15 51.59 -9.10
CA GLY A 230 -8.70 51.42 -9.18
C GLY A 230 -8.12 51.95 -10.50
N LEU A 231 -8.78 51.69 -11.63
CA LEU A 231 -8.40 52.24 -12.94
C LEU A 231 -8.52 53.77 -12.98
N VAL A 232 -9.55 54.36 -12.36
CA VAL A 232 -9.66 55.83 -12.17
C VAL A 232 -8.46 56.35 -11.38
N TRP A 233 -8.03 55.62 -10.34
CA TRP A 233 -6.84 55.99 -9.57
C TRP A 233 -5.57 55.95 -10.44
N ILE A 234 -5.30 54.86 -11.14
CA ILE A 234 -4.12 54.71 -12.01
C ILE A 234 -4.07 55.80 -13.09
N THR A 235 -5.22 56.19 -13.65
CA THR A 235 -5.29 57.10 -14.79
C THR A 235 -5.42 58.58 -14.43
N SER A 236 -5.73 58.90 -13.17
CA SER A 236 -5.85 60.28 -12.67
C SER A 236 -4.80 60.67 -11.62
N VAL A 237 -3.92 59.75 -11.21
CA VAL A 237 -2.73 60.09 -10.42
C VAL A 237 -1.66 60.66 -11.36
N GLY A 238 -1.20 61.89 -11.10
CA GLY A 238 -0.04 62.44 -11.80
C GLY A 238 1.23 61.69 -11.40
N ARG A 239 2.04 61.28 -12.38
CA ARG A 239 3.37 60.70 -12.12
C ARG A 239 4.31 61.81 -11.63
N ALA A 240 5.36 61.47 -10.88
CA ALA A 240 6.32 62.46 -10.39
C ALA A 240 6.91 63.25 -11.59
N GLY A 241 6.50 64.52 -11.74
CA GLY A 241 6.89 65.40 -12.84
C GLY A 241 6.07 65.27 -14.15
N GLY A 242 5.01 64.47 -14.22
CA GLY A 242 4.25 64.21 -15.44
C GLY A 242 2.72 64.38 -15.33
N GLN A 243 2.06 64.67 -16.46
CA GLN A 243 0.59 64.74 -16.55
C GLN A 243 -0.05 63.35 -16.30
N PRO A 244 -1.28 63.30 -15.77
CA PRO A 244 -2.02 62.03 -15.64
C PRO A 244 -2.32 61.41 -17.00
N LEU A 245 -2.48 60.08 -17.05
CA LEU A 245 -2.78 59.32 -18.28
C LEU A 245 -4.07 59.79 -18.97
N GLY A 246 -5.03 60.34 -18.22
CA GLY A 246 -6.22 60.97 -18.76
C GLY A 246 -7.34 59.98 -19.15
N ILE A 247 -8.46 60.54 -19.61
CA ILE A 247 -9.71 59.80 -19.81
C ILE A 247 -9.65 58.78 -20.96
N GLY A 248 -8.84 59.04 -22.00
CA GLY A 248 -8.68 58.12 -23.13
C GLY A 248 -8.08 56.77 -22.70
N ASN A 249 -7.00 56.81 -21.90
CA ASN A 249 -6.39 55.61 -21.33
C ASN A 249 -7.33 54.91 -20.33
N PHE A 250 -8.11 55.68 -19.55
CA PHE A 250 -9.13 55.10 -18.67
C PHE A 250 -10.18 54.30 -19.47
N LEU A 251 -10.73 54.88 -20.54
CA LEU A 251 -11.72 54.21 -21.38
C LEU A 251 -11.13 52.99 -22.08
N PHE A 252 -9.90 53.10 -22.60
CA PHE A 252 -9.23 51.98 -23.26
C PHE A 252 -9.01 50.79 -22.32
N ILE A 253 -8.39 51.01 -21.15
CA ILE A 253 -8.08 49.92 -20.21
C ILE A 253 -9.37 49.35 -19.59
N SER A 254 -10.35 50.20 -19.27
CA SER A 254 -11.66 49.74 -18.78
C SER A 254 -12.42 48.96 -19.86
N GLY A 255 -12.30 49.37 -21.12
CA GLY A 255 -12.85 48.63 -22.26
C GLY A 255 -12.24 47.25 -22.41
N LEU A 256 -10.91 47.12 -22.32
CA LEU A 256 -10.23 45.80 -22.33
C LEU A 256 -10.71 44.90 -21.19
N TYR A 257 -10.88 45.47 -19.99
CA TYR A 257 -11.39 44.75 -18.83
C TYR A 257 -12.83 44.24 -19.05
N LEU A 258 -13.74 45.09 -19.56
CA LEU A 258 -15.11 44.67 -19.86
C LEU A 258 -15.16 43.65 -21.01
N VAL A 259 -14.32 43.80 -22.05
CA VAL A 259 -14.22 42.82 -23.13
C VAL A 259 -13.78 41.45 -22.58
N ASN A 260 -12.81 41.41 -21.65
CA ASN A 260 -12.42 40.17 -20.99
C ASN A 260 -13.61 39.52 -20.25
N LEU A 261 -14.41 40.30 -19.51
CA LEU A 261 -15.61 39.78 -18.83
C LEU A 261 -16.69 39.31 -19.81
N ILE A 262 -16.89 40.02 -20.93
CA ILE A 262 -17.81 39.60 -21.99
C ILE A 262 -17.36 38.27 -22.60
N LEU A 263 -16.07 38.10 -22.87
CA LEU A 263 -15.54 36.83 -23.41
C LEU A 263 -15.77 35.67 -22.45
N ILE A 264 -15.58 35.88 -21.14
CA ILE A 264 -15.91 34.87 -20.12
C ILE A 264 -17.41 34.58 -20.11
N TRP A 265 -18.25 35.61 -20.13
CA TRP A 265 -19.70 35.43 -20.18
C TRP A 265 -20.16 34.65 -21.42
N LEU A 266 -19.60 34.94 -22.60
CA LEU A 266 -19.88 34.23 -23.84
C LEU A 266 -19.43 32.75 -23.78
N LYS A 267 -18.31 32.48 -23.10
CA LYS A 267 -17.82 31.12 -22.85
C LYS A 267 -18.75 30.37 -21.88
N ASN A 268 -19.13 30.98 -20.76
CA ASN A 268 -19.99 30.35 -19.75
C ASN A 268 -21.39 30.06 -20.29
N THR A 269 -21.89 30.93 -21.18
CA THR A 269 -23.17 30.73 -21.88
C THR A 269 -23.07 29.77 -23.08
N LYS A 270 -21.89 29.20 -23.36
CA LYS A 270 -21.60 28.31 -24.50
C LYS A 270 -21.98 28.92 -25.87
N ILE A 271 -21.90 30.25 -25.98
CA ILE A 271 -22.07 30.95 -27.27
C ILE A 271 -20.78 30.82 -28.10
N VAL A 272 -19.63 30.70 -27.44
CA VAL A 272 -18.30 30.58 -28.07
C VAL A 272 -17.49 29.47 -27.39
N ASP A 273 -16.83 28.61 -28.17
CA ASP A 273 -16.03 27.46 -27.71
C ASP A 273 -14.51 27.69 -27.75
N TRP A 274 -14.06 28.93 -27.96
CA TRP A 274 -12.62 29.23 -28.04
C TRP A 274 -11.95 29.18 -26.67
N ASP A 275 -10.73 28.63 -26.61
CA ASP A 275 -9.85 28.77 -25.45
C ASP A 275 -9.28 30.19 -25.39
N VAL A 276 -10.09 31.09 -24.86
CA VAL A 276 -9.68 32.47 -24.57
C VAL A 276 -8.73 32.44 -23.37
N LEU A 277 -7.57 33.07 -23.51
CA LEU A 277 -6.67 33.45 -22.40
C LEU A 277 -7.37 34.51 -21.51
N ALA A 278 -8.39 34.08 -20.79
CA ALA A 278 -9.21 34.92 -19.93
C ALA A 278 -8.72 34.83 -18.48
N ILE A 279 -8.69 35.97 -17.79
CA ILE A 279 -8.39 36.00 -16.35
C ILE A 279 -9.53 35.29 -15.62
N SER A 280 -9.22 34.27 -14.83
CA SER A 280 -10.21 33.55 -14.01
C SER A 280 -11.07 34.54 -13.19
N PRO A 281 -12.41 34.39 -13.16
CA PRO A 281 -13.29 35.22 -12.34
C PRO A 281 -12.90 35.22 -10.86
N PHE A 282 -12.42 34.12 -10.32
CA PHE A 282 -11.91 34.07 -8.93
C PHE A 282 -10.68 34.97 -8.73
N GLY A 283 -9.83 35.11 -9.75
CA GLY A 283 -8.75 36.10 -9.75
C GLY A 283 -9.27 37.54 -9.74
N VAL A 284 -10.32 37.83 -10.52
CA VAL A 284 -11.02 39.14 -10.51
C VAL A 284 -11.58 39.43 -9.11
N TYR A 285 -12.21 38.45 -8.47
CA TYR A 285 -12.69 38.55 -7.09
C TYR A 285 -11.56 38.85 -6.10
N ILE A 286 -10.47 38.07 -6.11
CA ILE A 286 -9.32 38.24 -5.21
C ILE A 286 -8.75 39.66 -5.32
N VAL A 287 -8.56 40.15 -6.55
CA VAL A 287 -8.08 41.53 -6.78
C VAL A 287 -9.08 42.57 -6.26
N SER A 288 -10.37 42.37 -6.51
CA SER A 288 -11.43 43.30 -6.09
C SER A 288 -11.55 43.39 -4.57
N VAL A 289 -11.51 42.26 -3.87
CA VAL A 289 -11.64 42.22 -2.41
C VAL A 289 -10.40 42.78 -1.71
N ILE A 290 -9.22 42.67 -2.32
CA ILE A 290 -7.99 43.30 -1.80
C ILE A 290 -8.05 44.82 -2.01
N ILE A 291 -8.32 45.28 -3.24
CA ILE A 291 -8.37 46.72 -3.57
C ILE A 291 -9.51 47.42 -2.81
N GLY A 292 -10.63 46.73 -2.61
CA GLY A 292 -11.80 47.26 -1.92
C GLY A 292 -11.54 47.63 -0.45
N VAL A 293 -10.47 47.14 0.19
CA VAL A 293 -10.05 47.63 1.53
C VAL A 293 -9.82 49.15 1.52
N TRP A 294 -9.16 49.66 0.48
CA TRP A 294 -8.90 51.10 0.33
C TRP A 294 -10.07 51.83 -0.31
N GLY A 295 -10.74 51.21 -1.28
CA GLY A 295 -11.88 51.80 -1.97
C GLY A 295 -13.09 52.00 -1.06
N PHE A 296 -13.44 51.00 -0.26
CA PHE A 296 -14.52 51.08 0.72
C PHE A 296 -14.25 52.15 1.78
N ARG A 297 -12.99 52.28 2.23
CA ARG A 297 -12.60 53.37 3.10
C ARG A 297 -12.87 54.73 2.45
N ARG A 298 -12.41 54.92 1.21
CA ARG A 298 -12.62 56.18 0.47
C ARG A 298 -14.11 56.49 0.28
N LEU A 299 -14.92 55.47 -0.04
CA LEU A 299 -16.37 55.61 -0.17
C LEU A 299 -16.98 56.14 1.13
N ILE A 300 -16.69 55.49 2.25
CA ILE A 300 -17.23 55.85 3.55
C ILE A 300 -16.76 57.25 3.99
N ASP A 301 -15.46 57.54 3.85
CA ASP A 301 -14.87 58.81 4.24
C ASP A 301 -15.45 59.98 3.41
N GLN A 302 -15.72 59.77 2.11
CA GLN A 302 -16.25 60.82 1.22
C GLN A 302 -17.77 61.03 1.36
N GLN A 303 -18.54 59.99 1.66
CA GLN A 303 -19.98 60.09 1.85
C GLN A 303 -20.37 60.47 3.29
N ASN A 304 -19.40 60.55 4.20
CA ASN A 304 -19.59 60.85 5.62
C ASN A 304 -20.68 60.00 6.29
N VAL A 305 -20.71 58.71 5.92
CA VAL A 305 -21.78 57.75 6.25
C VAL A 305 -21.63 57.22 7.67
N VAL A 306 -20.46 56.64 7.97
CA VAL A 306 -20.06 56.04 9.26
C VAL A 306 -18.54 56.23 9.41
N SER A 307 -17.98 56.19 10.61
CA SER A 307 -16.52 56.15 10.76
C SER A 307 -15.95 54.83 10.24
N PHE A 308 -15.02 54.89 9.27
CA PHE A 308 -14.35 53.68 8.79
C PHE A 308 -13.60 52.98 9.92
N ARG A 309 -12.92 53.73 10.79
CA ARG A 309 -12.19 53.17 11.94
C ARG A 309 -13.11 52.50 12.95
N ASP A 310 -14.27 53.10 13.23
CA ASP A 310 -15.10 52.69 14.37
C ASP A 310 -16.12 51.60 14.03
N GLY A 311 -16.40 51.35 12.74
CA GLY A 311 -17.26 50.26 12.29
C GLY A 311 -16.98 49.76 10.88
N GLY A 312 -16.74 50.66 9.90
CA GLY A 312 -16.62 50.27 8.49
C GLY A 312 -15.52 49.22 8.20
N ALA A 313 -14.37 49.33 8.85
CA ALA A 313 -13.25 48.40 8.68
C ALA A 313 -13.63 46.96 9.05
N PHE A 314 -14.39 46.77 10.13
CA PHE A 314 -14.81 45.47 10.63
C PHE A 314 -15.98 44.91 9.82
N LEU A 315 -16.88 45.76 9.33
CA LEU A 315 -17.94 45.33 8.42
C LEU A 315 -17.36 44.78 7.12
N TYR A 316 -16.41 45.50 6.51
CA TYR A 316 -15.76 45.04 5.29
C TYR A 316 -15.00 43.74 5.52
N ALA A 317 -14.21 43.66 6.59
CA ALA A 317 -13.46 42.46 6.92
C ALA A 317 -14.40 41.26 7.18
N GLY A 318 -15.52 41.46 7.87
CA GLY A 318 -16.50 40.42 8.13
C GLY A 318 -17.19 39.91 6.86
N LEU A 319 -17.68 40.81 6.00
CA LEU A 319 -18.30 40.41 4.73
C LEU A 319 -17.30 39.77 3.76
N ALA A 320 -16.06 40.28 3.70
CA ALA A 320 -14.99 39.71 2.90
C ALA A 320 -14.63 38.29 3.38
N LEU A 321 -14.47 38.12 4.69
CA LEU A 321 -14.20 36.81 5.31
C LEU A 321 -15.33 35.81 5.03
N LEU A 322 -16.59 36.21 5.20
CA LEU A 322 -17.76 35.36 4.92
C LEU A 322 -17.79 34.92 3.44
N ALA A 323 -17.65 35.86 2.52
CA ALA A 323 -17.68 35.57 1.09
C ALA A 323 -16.50 34.68 0.67
N THR A 324 -15.28 35.00 1.10
CA THR A 324 -14.08 34.23 0.74
C THR A 324 -14.15 32.81 1.30
N LEU A 325 -14.59 32.62 2.54
CA LEU A 325 -14.73 31.28 3.13
C LEU A 325 -15.84 30.46 2.46
N THR A 326 -16.94 31.09 2.06
CA THR A 326 -18.03 30.40 1.35
C THR A 326 -17.56 29.91 -0.03
N ILE A 327 -16.81 30.74 -0.77
CA ILE A 327 -16.20 30.33 -2.04
C ILE A 327 -15.14 29.23 -1.80
N ALA A 328 -14.31 29.36 -0.76
CA ALA A 328 -13.32 28.34 -0.41
C ALA A 328 -13.98 26.99 -0.11
N TYR A 329 -15.12 26.99 0.57
CA TYR A 329 -15.89 25.78 0.85
C TYR A 329 -16.48 25.15 -0.41
N ALA A 330 -16.91 25.94 -1.40
CA ALA A 330 -17.35 25.42 -2.69
C ALA A 330 -16.25 24.57 -3.37
N PHE A 331 -15.02 25.09 -3.41
CA PHE A 331 -13.85 24.35 -3.90
C PHE A 331 -13.46 23.17 -3.02
N ALA A 332 -13.46 23.35 -1.70
CA ALA A 332 -13.06 22.32 -0.74
C ALA A 332 -14.02 21.11 -0.75
N THR A 333 -15.27 21.31 -1.16
CA THR A 333 -16.27 20.24 -1.31
C THR A 333 -16.43 19.77 -2.76
N ALA A 334 -15.65 20.31 -3.70
CA ALA A 334 -15.76 20.09 -5.14
C ALA A 334 -17.21 20.17 -5.65
N ASN A 335 -18.01 21.11 -5.13
CA ASN A 335 -19.40 21.30 -5.56
C ASN A 335 -19.42 22.17 -6.81
N ASP A 336 -19.29 21.55 -7.98
CA ASP A 336 -19.14 22.25 -9.26
C ASP A 336 -20.28 23.23 -9.58
N PRO A 337 -21.58 22.92 -9.34
CA PRO A 337 -22.64 23.93 -9.48
C PRO A 337 -22.42 25.15 -8.59
N LEU A 338 -21.92 24.96 -7.36
CA LEU A 338 -21.70 26.06 -6.43
C LEU A 338 -20.52 26.94 -6.87
N ILE A 339 -19.45 26.31 -7.37
CA ILE A 339 -18.30 27.01 -7.93
C ILE A 339 -18.75 27.87 -9.11
N GLU A 340 -19.53 27.31 -10.03
CA GLU A 340 -20.04 28.01 -11.21
C GLU A 340 -21.00 29.15 -10.85
N VAL A 341 -21.84 28.97 -9.82
CA VAL A 341 -22.67 30.07 -9.30
C VAL A 341 -21.80 31.25 -8.88
N PHE A 342 -20.71 31.02 -8.17
CA PHE A 342 -19.80 32.11 -7.79
C PHE A 342 -19.06 32.69 -8.99
N GLU A 343 -18.66 31.85 -9.95
CA GLU A 343 -18.04 32.28 -11.20
C GLU A 343 -18.94 33.27 -11.95
N ASP A 344 -20.19 32.88 -12.21
CA ASP A 344 -21.19 33.68 -12.90
C ASP A 344 -21.55 34.93 -12.10
N MET A 345 -21.71 34.82 -10.78
CA MET A 345 -21.97 35.99 -9.92
C MET A 345 -20.87 37.04 -10.01
N ILE A 346 -19.60 36.62 -10.04
CA ILE A 346 -18.47 37.54 -10.20
C ILE A 346 -18.54 38.18 -11.59
N VAL A 347 -18.70 37.40 -12.66
CA VAL A 347 -18.76 37.93 -14.03
C VAL A 347 -19.91 38.91 -14.19
N TYR A 348 -21.12 38.55 -13.76
CA TYR A 348 -22.32 39.38 -13.95
C TYR A 348 -22.25 40.66 -13.11
N ALA A 349 -21.81 40.54 -11.85
CA ALA A 349 -21.64 41.69 -10.97
C ALA A 349 -20.63 42.68 -11.54
N HIS A 350 -19.44 42.21 -11.91
CA HIS A 350 -18.38 43.06 -12.44
C HIS A 350 -18.67 43.63 -13.82
N LEU A 351 -19.38 42.90 -14.69
CA LEU A 351 -19.78 43.41 -16.00
C LEU A 351 -20.84 44.51 -15.85
N ALA A 352 -21.93 44.22 -15.14
CA ALA A 352 -23.04 45.17 -14.99
C ALA A 352 -22.65 46.40 -14.15
N MET A 353 -22.03 46.18 -12.98
CA MET A 353 -21.58 47.28 -12.13
C MET A 353 -20.39 48.02 -12.74
N GLY A 354 -19.51 47.33 -13.47
CA GLY A 354 -18.39 47.96 -14.19
C GLY A 354 -18.88 48.94 -15.27
N LEU A 355 -19.82 48.51 -16.12
CA LEU A 355 -20.44 49.38 -17.13
C LEU A 355 -21.18 50.57 -16.50
N ALA A 356 -21.95 50.32 -15.44
CA ALA A 356 -22.66 51.36 -14.70
C ALA A 356 -21.68 52.35 -14.05
N PHE A 357 -20.57 51.87 -13.50
CA PHE A 357 -19.58 52.71 -12.83
C PHE A 357 -18.73 53.53 -13.81
N ILE A 358 -18.42 52.99 -15.01
CA ILE A 358 -17.83 53.79 -16.10
C ILE A 358 -18.79 54.94 -16.47
N SER A 359 -20.08 54.64 -16.65
CA SER A 359 -21.11 55.65 -16.95
C SER A 359 -21.18 56.72 -15.85
N TYR A 360 -21.12 56.30 -14.58
CA TYR A 360 -21.04 57.19 -13.42
C TYR A 360 -19.83 58.14 -13.50
N VAL A 361 -18.64 57.61 -13.81
CA VAL A 361 -17.41 58.40 -13.92
C VAL A 361 -17.52 59.42 -15.04
N LEU A 362 -18.04 59.02 -16.20
CA LEU A 362 -18.21 59.90 -17.36
C LEU A 362 -19.21 61.02 -17.06
N ILE A 363 -20.39 60.70 -16.53
CA ILE A 363 -21.43 61.69 -16.29
C ILE A 363 -20.99 62.72 -15.24
N ASN A 364 -20.37 62.28 -14.14
CA ASN A 364 -20.05 63.16 -13.02
C ASN A 364 -18.71 63.89 -13.16
N PHE A 365 -17.70 63.26 -13.76
CA PHE A 365 -16.31 63.74 -13.68
C PHE A 365 -15.65 64.03 -15.03
N TRP A 366 -16.33 63.86 -16.17
CA TRP A 366 -15.74 64.12 -17.49
C TRP A 366 -15.00 65.47 -17.61
N PRO A 367 -15.57 66.63 -17.20
CA PRO A 367 -14.86 67.90 -17.31
C PRO A 367 -13.59 67.95 -16.45
N ILE A 368 -13.63 67.35 -15.25
CA ILE A 368 -12.51 67.34 -14.29
C ILE A 368 -11.40 66.39 -14.76
N PHE A 369 -11.80 65.25 -15.33
CA PHE A 369 -10.89 64.26 -15.89
C PHE A 369 -10.14 64.82 -17.11
N LYS A 370 -10.85 65.51 -18.01
CA LYS A 370 -10.26 66.15 -19.20
C LYS A 370 -9.26 67.26 -18.84
N GLN A 371 -9.46 67.93 -17.70
CA GLN A 371 -8.55 68.95 -17.17
C GLN A 371 -7.29 68.37 -16.48
N GLY A 372 -7.10 67.04 -16.47
CA GLY A 372 -5.95 66.41 -15.82
C GLY A 372 -5.94 66.57 -14.30
N ARG A 373 -7.10 66.79 -13.67
CA ARG A 373 -7.21 66.91 -12.21
C ARG A 373 -7.41 65.55 -11.55
N ALA A 374 -7.09 65.47 -10.26
CA ALA A 374 -7.09 64.23 -9.48
C ALA A 374 -8.50 63.70 -9.16
N VAL A 375 -9.19 63.13 -10.15
CA VAL A 375 -10.55 62.57 -10.01
C VAL A 375 -10.63 61.50 -8.92
N HIS A 376 -9.58 60.68 -8.78
CA HIS A 376 -9.52 59.63 -7.74
C HIS A 376 -9.71 60.12 -6.29
N LYS A 377 -9.48 61.41 -6.01
CA LYS A 377 -9.68 61.99 -4.67
C LYS A 377 -11.14 62.29 -4.36
N ILE A 378 -11.99 62.40 -5.38
CA ILE A 378 -13.39 62.85 -5.26
C ILE A 378 -14.38 61.86 -5.91
N VAL A 379 -13.92 60.66 -6.30
CA VAL A 379 -14.69 59.72 -7.13
C VAL A 379 -16.00 59.27 -6.48
N TYR A 380 -16.15 59.33 -5.15
CA TYR A 380 -17.38 58.97 -4.44
C TYR A 380 -18.19 60.18 -3.94
N ASN A 381 -17.79 61.40 -4.31
CA ASN A 381 -18.52 62.63 -4.03
C ASN A 381 -19.01 63.28 -5.35
N PRO A 382 -20.11 62.75 -5.94
CA PRO A 382 -20.57 63.15 -7.27
C PRO A 382 -21.12 64.58 -7.31
N LYS A 383 -21.02 65.22 -8.48
CA LYS A 383 -21.53 66.59 -8.70
C LYS A 383 -22.88 66.66 -9.40
N ARG A 384 -23.33 65.58 -10.04
CA ARG A 384 -24.55 65.55 -10.87
C ARG A 384 -25.52 64.47 -10.42
N LEU A 385 -25.13 63.21 -10.55
CA LEU A 385 -25.98 62.06 -10.25
C LEU A 385 -25.33 61.20 -9.16
N GLU A 386 -26.12 60.83 -8.17
CA GLU A 386 -25.68 60.02 -7.04
C GLU A 386 -25.26 58.60 -7.47
N LEU A 387 -24.28 58.03 -6.76
CA LEU A 387 -23.79 56.67 -7.00
C LEU A 387 -24.88 55.60 -6.78
N SER A 388 -25.86 55.86 -5.92
CA SER A 388 -27.01 54.98 -5.64
C SER A 388 -27.78 54.62 -6.91
N LEU A 389 -28.02 55.58 -7.80
CA LEU A 389 -28.70 55.38 -9.09
C LEU A 389 -27.94 54.39 -9.98
N PHE A 390 -26.62 54.50 -10.05
CA PHE A 390 -25.79 53.59 -10.86
C PHE A 390 -25.67 52.21 -10.24
N ARG A 391 -25.76 52.09 -8.91
CA ARG A 391 -25.89 50.78 -8.26
C ARG A 391 -27.23 50.12 -8.62
N LEU A 392 -28.32 50.87 -8.68
CA LEU A 392 -29.62 50.34 -9.16
C LEU A 392 -29.54 49.90 -10.62
N MET A 393 -28.87 50.67 -11.49
CA MET A 393 -28.61 50.26 -12.87
C MET A 393 -27.76 48.98 -12.93
N GLY A 394 -26.75 48.85 -12.07
CA GLY A 394 -25.93 47.66 -11.93
C GLY A 394 -26.77 46.44 -11.52
N VAL A 395 -27.63 46.57 -10.51
CA VAL A 395 -28.56 45.50 -10.08
C VAL A 395 -29.47 45.10 -11.23
N PHE A 396 -30.06 46.06 -11.93
CA PHE A 396 -30.88 45.79 -13.11
C PHE A 396 -30.09 45.05 -14.19
N GLY A 397 -28.85 45.46 -14.46
CA GLY A 397 -27.96 44.78 -15.38
C GLY A 397 -27.66 43.33 -14.99
N VAL A 398 -27.42 43.05 -13.70
CA VAL A 398 -27.25 41.67 -13.21
C VAL A 398 -28.53 40.85 -13.44
N VAL A 399 -29.71 41.40 -13.13
CA VAL A 399 -31.00 40.70 -13.36
C VAL A 399 -31.18 40.38 -14.84
N VAL A 400 -30.89 41.33 -15.74
CA VAL A 400 -30.94 41.12 -17.19
C VAL A 400 -30.00 40.01 -17.62
N LEU A 401 -28.74 40.02 -17.16
CA LEU A 401 -27.76 38.96 -17.49
C LEU A 401 -28.20 37.58 -17.00
N VAL A 402 -28.73 37.48 -15.77
CA VAL A 402 -29.28 36.21 -15.23
C VAL A 402 -30.46 35.72 -16.07
N SER A 403 -31.37 36.63 -16.48
CA SER A 403 -32.50 36.29 -17.34
C SER A 403 -32.07 35.86 -18.74
N MET A 404 -31.06 36.52 -19.32
CA MET A 404 -30.48 36.14 -20.62
C MET A 404 -29.83 34.76 -20.60
N GLY A 405 -29.24 34.35 -19.46
CA GLY A 405 -28.70 33.01 -19.24
C GLY A 405 -29.75 31.91 -19.01
N ASN A 406 -31.02 32.15 -19.35
CA ASN A 406 -32.13 31.22 -19.16
C ASN A 406 -32.25 30.68 -17.71
N ASN A 407 -31.95 31.51 -16.71
CA ASN A 407 -31.96 31.17 -15.28
C ASN A 407 -31.04 29.99 -14.89
N ILE A 408 -29.95 29.74 -15.65
CA ILE A 408 -29.00 28.64 -15.35
C ILE A 408 -28.40 28.77 -13.95
N VAL A 409 -28.05 29.99 -13.53
CA VAL A 409 -27.51 30.29 -12.19
C VAL A 409 -28.46 29.88 -11.07
N LEU A 410 -29.78 30.02 -11.27
CA LEU A 410 -30.77 29.60 -10.28
C LEU A 410 -30.84 28.07 -10.18
N ARG A 411 -30.80 27.37 -11.32
CA ARG A 411 -30.77 25.90 -11.34
C ARG A 411 -29.47 25.35 -10.74
N GLN A 412 -28.32 25.92 -11.07
CA GLN A 412 -27.02 25.58 -10.45
C GLN A 412 -27.03 25.85 -8.94
N SER A 413 -27.66 26.94 -8.48
CA SER A 413 -27.80 27.24 -7.04
C SER A 413 -28.65 26.19 -6.32
N LEU A 414 -29.73 25.71 -6.94
CA LEU A 414 -30.55 24.63 -6.39
C LEU A 414 -29.81 23.28 -6.42
N ALA A 415 -29.08 22.97 -7.49
CA ALA A 415 -28.23 21.79 -7.58
C ALA A 415 -27.15 21.80 -6.50
N ALA A 416 -26.48 22.95 -6.30
CA ALA A 416 -25.48 23.16 -5.26
C ALA A 416 -26.04 22.90 -3.85
N TYR A 417 -27.25 23.40 -3.57
CA TYR A 417 -27.94 23.19 -2.30
C TYR A 417 -28.25 21.71 -2.07
N TYR A 418 -28.83 21.02 -3.07
CA TYR A 418 -29.14 19.61 -2.95
C TYR A 418 -27.88 18.72 -2.86
N ASN A 419 -26.78 19.09 -3.53
CA ASN A 419 -25.48 18.45 -3.34
C ASN A 419 -24.99 18.56 -1.89
N GLY A 420 -25.13 19.74 -1.27
CA GLY A 420 -24.77 19.94 0.14
C GLY A 420 -25.64 19.12 1.10
N LEU A 421 -26.91 18.89 0.78
CA LEU A 421 -27.77 17.97 1.53
C LEU A 421 -27.36 16.51 1.29
N GLY A 422 -27.08 16.10 0.05
CA GLY A 422 -26.56 14.76 -0.25
C GLY A 422 -25.33 14.42 0.59
N ASP A 423 -24.36 15.34 0.67
CA ASP A 423 -23.16 15.19 1.50
C ASP A 423 -23.47 15.02 2.99
N LEU A 424 -24.47 15.75 3.51
CA LEU A 424 -24.92 15.63 4.90
C LEU A 424 -25.46 14.22 5.18
N TYR A 425 -26.32 13.69 4.30
CA TYR A 425 -26.88 12.35 4.46
C TYR A 425 -25.84 11.25 4.26
N ILE A 426 -24.83 11.45 3.39
CA ILE A 426 -23.66 10.56 3.32
C ILE A 426 -22.92 10.53 4.66
N ALA A 427 -22.64 11.70 5.26
CA ALA A 427 -21.94 11.77 6.54
C ALA A 427 -22.73 11.12 7.68
N ASN A 428 -24.06 11.14 7.62
CA ASN A 428 -24.95 10.47 8.57
C ASN A 428 -25.18 8.98 8.26
N SER A 429 -24.53 8.42 7.23
CA SER A 429 -24.69 7.03 6.78
C SER A 429 -26.11 6.69 6.28
N GLU A 430 -26.89 7.69 5.87
CA GLU A 430 -28.24 7.55 5.31
C GLU A 430 -28.20 7.53 3.78
N LEU A 431 -27.73 6.42 3.21
CA LEU A 431 -27.39 6.32 1.78
C LEU A 431 -28.59 6.51 0.83
N GLU A 432 -29.80 6.07 1.22
CA GLU A 432 -31.01 6.26 0.40
C GLU A 432 -31.40 7.74 0.29
N SER A 433 -31.44 8.44 1.43
CA SER A 433 -31.71 9.88 1.49
C SER A 433 -30.67 10.65 0.69
N ALA A 434 -29.39 10.30 0.84
CA ALA A 434 -28.30 10.92 0.08
C ALA A 434 -28.50 10.76 -1.43
N GLY A 435 -28.81 9.54 -1.90
CA GLY A 435 -29.11 9.28 -3.30
C GLY A 435 -30.24 10.16 -3.83
N ALA A 436 -31.36 10.24 -3.11
CA ALA A 436 -32.51 11.07 -3.50
C ALA A 436 -32.17 12.57 -3.60
N PHE A 437 -31.30 13.10 -2.73
CA PHE A 437 -30.86 14.50 -2.82
C PHE A 437 -29.90 14.74 -4.00
N TYR A 438 -28.98 13.82 -4.28
CA TYR A 438 -28.14 13.92 -5.48
C TYR A 438 -28.96 13.80 -6.77
N GLU A 439 -30.00 12.96 -6.81
CA GLU A 439 -30.93 12.89 -7.94
C GLU A 439 -31.68 14.21 -8.12
N LYS A 440 -32.18 14.84 -7.05
CA LYS A 440 -32.76 16.20 -7.10
C LYS A 440 -31.78 17.24 -7.62
N ALA A 441 -30.49 17.13 -7.29
CA ALA A 441 -29.47 18.00 -7.86
C ALA A 441 -29.33 17.78 -9.37
N LEU A 442 -29.35 16.52 -9.84
CA LEU A 442 -29.33 16.19 -11.28
C LEU A 442 -30.60 16.62 -12.03
N GLU A 443 -31.76 16.66 -11.39
CA GLU A 443 -32.98 17.22 -12.00
C GLU A 443 -32.81 18.69 -12.37
N GLN A 444 -32.07 19.45 -11.55
CA GLN A 444 -31.76 20.85 -11.82
C GLN A 444 -30.61 20.97 -12.82
N GLU A 445 -29.61 20.10 -12.70
CA GLU A 445 -28.40 20.14 -13.51
C GLU A 445 -27.80 18.75 -13.76
N PHE A 446 -28.26 18.09 -14.82
CA PHE A 446 -27.96 16.68 -15.09
C PHE A 446 -26.48 16.36 -15.40
N GLN A 447 -25.69 17.36 -15.78
CA GLN A 447 -24.27 17.19 -16.15
C GLN A 447 -23.31 17.55 -15.00
N ASN A 448 -23.81 17.90 -13.81
CA ASN A 448 -22.92 18.29 -12.73
C ASN A 448 -22.07 17.10 -12.27
N HIS A 449 -20.77 17.34 -12.11
CA HIS A 449 -19.77 16.30 -11.83
C HIS A 449 -20.02 15.68 -10.46
N LYS A 450 -20.23 16.51 -9.43
CA LYS A 450 -20.37 16.06 -8.05
C LYS A 450 -21.49 15.04 -7.85
N SER A 451 -22.72 15.33 -8.26
CA SER A 451 -23.84 14.41 -8.07
C SER A 451 -23.62 13.11 -8.83
N ASN A 452 -23.15 13.20 -10.09
CA ASN A 452 -22.88 12.01 -10.91
C ASN A 452 -21.79 11.14 -10.26
N TYR A 453 -20.68 11.73 -9.80
CA TYR A 453 -19.63 10.96 -9.13
C TYR A 453 -20.09 10.37 -7.79
N ALA A 454 -20.84 11.12 -6.99
CA ALA A 454 -21.37 10.65 -5.72
C ALA A 454 -22.39 9.50 -5.89
N LEU A 455 -23.27 9.59 -6.89
CA LEU A 455 -24.20 8.51 -7.23
C LEU A 455 -23.47 7.28 -7.78
N ALA A 456 -22.40 7.46 -8.56
CA ALA A 456 -21.54 6.36 -8.98
C ALA A 456 -20.86 5.68 -7.77
N SER A 457 -20.37 6.48 -6.81
CA SER A 457 -19.77 5.98 -5.55
C SER A 457 -20.78 5.19 -4.71
N LEU A 458 -22.03 5.67 -4.62
CA LEU A 458 -23.14 4.97 -3.96
C LEU A 458 -23.47 3.64 -4.66
N ALA A 459 -23.54 3.64 -5.99
CA ALA A 459 -23.80 2.44 -6.78
C ALA A 459 -22.69 1.39 -6.61
N MET A 460 -21.40 1.81 -6.61
CA MET A 460 -20.27 0.93 -6.31
C MET A 460 -20.38 0.30 -4.91
N THR A 461 -20.81 1.07 -3.91
CA THR A 461 -21.03 0.57 -2.54
C THR A 461 -22.15 -0.48 -2.47
N ARG A 462 -23.16 -0.36 -3.34
CA ARG A 462 -24.26 -1.33 -3.49
C ARG A 462 -23.92 -2.49 -4.43
N ASN A 463 -22.70 -2.55 -4.95
CA ASN A 463 -22.26 -3.50 -5.98
C ASN A 463 -23.11 -3.45 -7.27
N ASP A 464 -23.73 -2.30 -7.57
CA ASP A 464 -24.48 -2.06 -8.81
C ASP A 464 -23.57 -1.43 -9.86
N GLN A 465 -22.89 -2.30 -10.60
CA GLN A 465 -21.88 -1.91 -11.59
C GLN A 465 -22.49 -1.20 -12.81
N ALA A 466 -23.69 -1.56 -13.23
CA ALA A 466 -24.35 -0.94 -14.38
C ALA A 466 -24.67 0.53 -14.08
N THR A 467 -25.26 0.80 -12.92
CA THR A 467 -25.59 2.16 -12.48
C THR A 467 -24.32 2.99 -12.20
N ALA A 468 -23.28 2.36 -11.63
CA ALA A 468 -21.99 3.02 -11.40
C ALA A 468 -21.34 3.49 -12.71
N ALA A 469 -21.25 2.61 -13.72
CA ALA A 469 -20.67 2.96 -15.03
C ALA A 469 -21.44 4.12 -15.69
N PHE A 470 -22.78 4.06 -15.63
CA PHE A 470 -23.65 5.10 -16.18
C PHE A 470 -23.37 6.48 -15.58
N TYR A 471 -23.30 6.57 -14.25
CA TYR A 471 -23.07 7.83 -13.57
C TYR A 471 -21.62 8.32 -13.72
N TYR A 472 -20.61 7.43 -13.72
CA TYR A 472 -19.25 7.84 -14.02
C TYR A 472 -19.10 8.38 -15.45
N GLU A 473 -19.69 7.72 -16.46
CA GLU A 473 -19.68 8.25 -17.84
C GLU A 473 -20.35 9.63 -17.90
N ARG A 474 -21.45 9.85 -17.18
CA ARG A 474 -22.08 11.17 -17.08
C ARG A 474 -21.20 12.23 -16.41
N ALA A 475 -20.43 11.86 -15.39
CA ALA A 475 -19.47 12.77 -14.74
C ALA A 475 -18.43 13.31 -15.74
N THR A 476 -18.07 12.51 -16.76
CA THR A 476 -17.10 12.94 -17.79
C THR A 476 -17.61 13.99 -18.77
N LEU A 477 -18.92 14.25 -18.81
CA LEU A 477 -19.55 15.09 -19.84
C LEU A 477 -19.20 16.58 -19.71
N LYS A 478 -19.07 17.08 -18.48
CA LYS A 478 -18.89 18.52 -18.21
C LYS A 478 -17.51 18.85 -17.68
N GLN A 479 -17.14 18.25 -16.56
CA GLN A 479 -15.84 18.44 -15.90
C GLN A 479 -15.12 17.08 -15.78
N PRO A 480 -14.67 16.51 -16.91
CA PRO A 480 -13.92 15.26 -16.93
C PRO A 480 -12.73 15.32 -15.95
N GLN A 481 -12.49 14.22 -15.23
CA GLN A 481 -11.35 14.06 -14.33
C GLN A 481 -10.69 12.70 -14.53
N PRO A 482 -9.39 12.55 -14.26
CA PRO A 482 -8.72 11.24 -14.29
C PRO A 482 -9.41 10.19 -13.41
N HIS A 483 -9.93 10.61 -12.25
CA HIS A 483 -10.66 9.77 -11.31
C HIS A 483 -11.91 9.12 -11.92
N ASP A 484 -12.60 9.81 -12.84
CA ASP A 484 -13.79 9.28 -13.51
C ASP A 484 -13.42 8.08 -14.38
N TYR A 485 -12.37 8.22 -15.19
CA TYR A 485 -11.90 7.14 -16.07
C TYR A 485 -11.36 5.95 -15.30
N ALA A 486 -10.70 6.16 -14.15
CA ALA A 486 -10.31 5.09 -13.25
C ALA A 486 -11.54 4.39 -12.63
N GLY A 487 -12.56 5.15 -12.24
CA GLY A 487 -13.84 4.63 -11.77
C GLY A 487 -14.53 3.76 -12.82
N ILE A 488 -14.67 4.25 -14.05
CA ILE A 488 -15.23 3.50 -15.19
C ILE A 488 -14.45 2.20 -15.43
N ALA A 489 -13.12 2.29 -15.48
CA ALA A 489 -12.27 1.12 -15.70
C ALA A 489 -12.46 0.08 -14.59
N GLN A 490 -12.51 0.51 -13.32
CA GLN A 490 -12.74 -0.38 -12.18
C GLN A 490 -14.10 -1.07 -12.25
N THR A 491 -15.16 -0.35 -12.61
CA THR A 491 -16.51 -0.91 -12.80
C THR A 491 -16.53 -1.96 -13.92
N TYR A 492 -15.82 -1.74 -15.03
CA TYR A 492 -15.69 -2.73 -16.09
C TYR A 492 -14.87 -3.96 -15.67
N LEU A 493 -13.81 -3.79 -14.87
CA LEU A 493 -13.05 -4.92 -14.34
C LEU A 493 -13.90 -5.79 -13.42
N GLN A 494 -14.75 -5.19 -12.58
CA GLN A 494 -15.67 -5.92 -11.69
C GLN A 494 -16.76 -6.69 -12.44
N THR A 495 -17.04 -6.33 -13.69
CA THR A 495 -17.99 -7.04 -14.58
C THR A 495 -17.28 -7.94 -15.61
N SER A 496 -15.98 -8.22 -15.42
CA SER A 496 -15.15 -9.02 -16.33
C SER A 496 -15.04 -8.45 -17.76
N LEU A 497 -15.35 -7.16 -17.96
CA LEU A 497 -15.24 -6.44 -19.24
C LEU A 497 -13.85 -5.84 -19.42
N PHE A 498 -12.83 -6.69 -19.41
CA PHE A 498 -11.41 -6.31 -19.41
C PHE A 498 -11.01 -5.34 -20.54
N PHE A 499 -11.47 -5.58 -21.78
CA PHE A 499 -11.13 -4.71 -22.91
C PHE A 499 -11.83 -3.34 -22.85
N GLU A 500 -13.02 -3.26 -22.27
CA GLU A 500 -13.71 -1.98 -22.08
C GLU A 500 -13.02 -1.13 -21.00
N ALA A 501 -12.46 -1.77 -19.96
CA ALA A 501 -11.60 -1.09 -19.00
C ALA A 501 -10.36 -0.47 -19.66
N ILE A 502 -9.68 -1.22 -20.54
CA ILE A 502 -8.55 -0.70 -21.32
C ILE A 502 -8.98 0.50 -22.18
N LYS A 503 -10.10 0.41 -22.91
CA LYS A 503 -10.61 1.50 -23.74
C LYS A 503 -10.97 2.74 -22.89
N ALA A 504 -11.53 2.55 -21.70
CA ALA A 504 -11.84 3.64 -20.78
C ALA A 504 -10.57 4.37 -20.33
N LEU A 505 -9.53 3.65 -19.92
CA LEU A 505 -8.23 4.24 -19.56
C LEU A 505 -7.56 4.94 -20.74
N GLN A 506 -7.62 4.36 -21.95
CA GLN A 506 -7.12 5.00 -23.17
C GLN A 506 -7.87 6.30 -23.49
N ARG A 507 -9.20 6.33 -23.35
CA ARG A 507 -9.99 7.58 -23.47
C ARG A 507 -9.55 8.61 -22.43
N GLY A 508 -9.32 8.17 -21.19
CA GLY A 508 -8.79 9.02 -20.12
C GLY A 508 -7.43 9.61 -20.46
N LEU A 509 -6.47 8.81 -20.93
CA LEU A 509 -5.13 9.26 -21.29
C LEU A 509 -5.09 10.15 -22.53
N ARG A 510 -6.04 10.02 -23.47
CA ARG A 510 -6.16 11.01 -24.56
C ARG A 510 -6.50 12.40 -24.05
N LYS A 511 -7.21 12.49 -22.93
CA LYS A 511 -7.63 13.75 -22.30
C LYS A 511 -6.65 14.23 -21.24
N PHE A 512 -6.00 13.29 -20.54
CA PHE A 512 -5.05 13.51 -19.46
C PHE A 512 -3.76 12.72 -19.74
N PRO A 513 -2.96 13.11 -20.75
CA PRO A 513 -1.78 12.36 -21.16
C PRO A 513 -0.74 12.22 -20.04
N ASP A 514 -0.70 13.19 -19.12
CA ASP A 514 0.26 13.25 -18.01
C ASP A 514 -0.25 12.59 -16.71
N SER A 515 -1.38 11.87 -16.75
CA SER A 515 -1.92 11.19 -15.58
C SER A 515 -1.17 9.89 -15.29
N GLY A 516 -0.19 9.97 -14.39
CA GLY A 516 0.60 8.81 -13.98
C GLY A 516 -0.23 7.68 -13.36
N GLU A 517 -1.33 8.00 -12.66
CA GLU A 517 -2.24 7.00 -12.10
C GLU A 517 -2.97 6.20 -13.20
N LEU A 518 -3.45 6.88 -14.25
CA LEU A 518 -4.09 6.21 -15.38
C LEU A 518 -3.07 5.42 -16.21
N GLN A 519 -1.85 5.93 -16.38
CA GLN A 519 -0.76 5.19 -17.02
C GLN A 519 -0.41 3.92 -16.24
N ASN A 520 -0.26 4.02 -14.91
CA ASN A 520 -0.02 2.85 -14.07
C ASN A 520 -1.13 1.81 -14.24
N ASN A 521 -2.40 2.22 -14.19
CA ASN A 521 -3.53 1.31 -14.33
C ASN A 521 -3.54 0.64 -15.71
N LEU A 522 -3.26 1.39 -16.77
CA LEU A 522 -3.21 0.83 -18.11
C LEU A 522 -2.04 -0.15 -18.27
N GLY A 523 -0.87 0.21 -17.74
CA GLY A 523 0.30 -0.67 -17.69
C GLY A 523 0.06 -1.95 -16.88
N PHE A 524 -0.61 -1.82 -15.73
CA PHE A 524 -1.07 -2.92 -14.88
C PHE A 524 -2.01 -3.88 -15.63
N LEU A 525 -2.98 -3.36 -16.38
CA LEU A 525 -3.85 -4.20 -17.21
C LEU A 525 -3.08 -4.87 -18.34
N TYR A 526 -2.21 -4.15 -19.07
CA TYR A 526 -1.39 -4.76 -20.12
C TYR A 526 -0.46 -5.84 -19.57
N ALA A 527 0.09 -5.68 -18.36
CA ALA A 527 0.93 -6.68 -17.70
C ALA A 527 0.19 -8.01 -17.43
N ARG A 528 -1.14 -8.03 -17.44
CA ARG A 528 -1.93 -9.28 -17.35
C ARG A 528 -2.08 -10.02 -18.68
N THR A 529 -1.72 -9.36 -19.79
CA THR A 529 -1.76 -9.93 -21.14
C THR A 529 -0.35 -10.31 -21.60
N SER A 530 -0.21 -10.87 -22.80
CA SER A 530 1.09 -11.19 -23.41
C SER A 530 1.85 -9.97 -23.97
N VAL A 531 1.35 -8.75 -23.76
CA VAL A 531 1.88 -7.52 -24.37
C VAL A 531 2.80 -6.77 -23.39
N ALA A 532 3.95 -7.37 -23.07
CA ALA A 532 4.90 -6.84 -22.10
C ALA A 532 5.46 -5.45 -22.48
N ASP A 533 5.67 -5.16 -23.77
CA ASP A 533 6.22 -3.87 -24.22
C ASP A 533 5.29 -2.69 -23.89
N SER A 534 3.98 -2.87 -24.10
CA SER A 534 2.98 -1.84 -23.73
C SER A 534 2.91 -1.67 -22.22
N ALA A 535 2.96 -2.77 -21.47
CA ALA A 535 3.00 -2.71 -20.01
C ALA A 535 4.23 -1.91 -19.53
N TYR A 536 5.42 -2.22 -20.06
CA TYR A 536 6.66 -1.51 -19.75
C TYR A 536 6.55 -0.02 -20.06
N TYR A 537 6.10 0.34 -21.28
CA TYR A 537 5.97 1.74 -21.72
C TYR A 537 5.11 2.57 -20.74
N TYR A 538 3.92 2.09 -20.40
CA TYR A 538 3.01 2.84 -19.52
C TYR A 538 3.46 2.83 -18.06
N LEU A 539 4.00 1.71 -17.55
CA LEU A 539 4.53 1.66 -16.18
C LEU A 539 5.74 2.57 -16.01
N LYS A 540 6.66 2.60 -16.98
CA LYS A 540 7.84 3.48 -16.96
C LYS A 540 7.47 4.96 -17.09
N ALA A 541 6.44 5.29 -17.86
CA ALA A 541 5.90 6.66 -17.87
C ALA A 541 5.33 7.04 -16.49
N ALA A 542 4.58 6.12 -15.88
CA ALA A 542 3.96 6.33 -14.57
C ALA A 542 4.97 6.54 -13.44
N THR A 543 6.17 5.95 -13.48
CA THR A 543 7.21 6.18 -12.44
C THR A 543 7.64 7.65 -12.34
N ASN A 544 7.47 8.44 -13.41
CA ASN A 544 7.84 9.86 -13.41
C ASN A 544 6.65 10.80 -13.14
N GLN A 545 5.43 10.35 -13.40
CA GLN A 545 4.24 11.21 -13.44
C GLN A 545 3.23 10.93 -12.32
N ALA A 546 3.24 9.73 -11.72
CA ALA A 546 2.30 9.37 -10.67
C ALA A 546 2.64 10.08 -9.36
N THR A 547 1.61 10.48 -8.61
CA THR A 547 1.79 11.06 -7.27
C THR A 547 2.50 10.11 -6.30
N ARG A 548 2.32 8.79 -6.49
CA ARG A 548 3.00 7.71 -5.76
C ARG A 548 3.81 6.84 -6.73
N ALA A 549 4.97 7.35 -7.15
CA ALA A 549 5.87 6.67 -8.08
C ALA A 549 6.27 5.25 -7.62
N GLU A 550 6.37 5.02 -6.30
CA GLU A 550 6.74 3.74 -5.73
C GLU A 550 5.77 2.59 -6.09
N VAL A 551 4.50 2.90 -6.39
CA VAL A 551 3.49 1.93 -6.84
C VAL A 551 3.79 1.46 -8.26
N ALA A 552 4.12 2.41 -9.15
CA ALA A 552 4.51 2.11 -10.53
C ALA A 552 5.84 1.35 -10.59
N GLU A 553 6.81 1.72 -9.75
CA GLU A 553 8.09 1.01 -9.60
C GLU A 553 7.88 -0.43 -9.13
N ALA A 554 6.99 -0.66 -8.15
CA ALA A 554 6.64 -2.01 -7.71
C ALA A 554 6.05 -2.83 -8.86
N ASN A 555 5.12 -2.26 -9.64
CA ASN A 555 4.54 -2.93 -10.80
C ASN A 555 5.55 -3.25 -11.90
N LEU A 556 6.53 -2.36 -12.11
CA LEU A 556 7.60 -2.58 -13.08
C LEU A 556 8.45 -3.80 -12.68
N LEU A 557 8.79 -3.93 -11.39
CA LEU A 557 9.47 -5.12 -10.87
C LEU A 557 8.60 -6.38 -10.99
N ALA A 558 7.30 -6.30 -10.74
CA ALA A 558 6.39 -7.43 -10.95
C ALA A 558 6.34 -7.86 -12.42
N LEU A 559 6.34 -6.91 -13.36
CA LEU A 559 6.40 -7.19 -14.79
C LEU A 559 7.68 -7.95 -15.16
N TYR A 560 8.83 -7.52 -14.64
CA TYR A 560 10.10 -8.20 -14.88
C TYR A 560 10.16 -9.61 -14.28
N ALA A 561 9.65 -9.77 -13.06
CA ALA A 561 9.57 -11.07 -12.41
C ALA A 561 8.69 -12.05 -13.21
N ARG A 562 7.60 -11.56 -13.81
CA ARG A 562 6.72 -12.37 -14.67
C ARG A 562 7.28 -12.63 -16.06
N ASN A 563 8.22 -11.81 -16.53
CA ASN A 563 8.81 -11.88 -17.87
C ASN A 563 10.35 -11.91 -17.79
N PRO A 564 10.96 -12.95 -17.20
CA PRO A 564 12.40 -12.98 -16.93
C PRO A 564 13.27 -12.91 -18.19
N VAL A 565 12.74 -13.34 -19.34
CA VAL A 565 13.41 -13.24 -20.65
C VAL A 565 13.80 -11.79 -20.98
N VAL A 566 12.98 -10.81 -20.57
CA VAL A 566 13.27 -9.39 -20.79
C VAL A 566 14.57 -8.98 -20.10
N LEU A 567 14.82 -9.49 -18.89
CA LEU A 567 16.05 -9.20 -18.14
C LEU A 567 17.27 -9.94 -18.68
N THR A 568 17.08 -11.07 -19.36
CA THR A 568 18.18 -11.74 -20.05
C THR A 568 18.64 -10.95 -21.28
N ALA A 569 17.73 -10.22 -21.92
CA ALA A 569 18.05 -9.33 -23.04
C ALA A 569 18.70 -8.03 -22.57
N ASP A 570 18.20 -7.46 -21.47
CA ASP A 570 18.77 -6.25 -20.86
C ASP A 570 18.68 -6.27 -19.32
N SER A 571 19.83 -6.51 -18.68
CA SER A 571 19.95 -6.54 -17.23
C SER A 571 20.01 -5.16 -16.57
N THR A 572 20.23 -4.07 -17.33
CA THR A 572 20.30 -2.71 -16.76
C THR A 572 18.93 -2.18 -16.36
N LEU A 573 17.85 -2.72 -16.93
CA LEU A 573 16.47 -2.33 -16.63
C LEU A 573 16.13 -2.39 -15.13
N VAL A 574 16.68 -3.35 -14.39
CA VAL A 574 16.47 -3.43 -12.92
C VAL A 574 17.20 -2.29 -12.19
N GLN A 575 18.37 -1.90 -12.69
CA GLN A 575 19.17 -0.81 -12.12
C GLN A 575 18.56 0.56 -12.38
N GLU A 576 17.72 0.68 -13.40
CA GLU A 576 16.95 1.90 -13.72
C GLU A 576 15.71 2.12 -12.84
N THR A 577 15.40 1.18 -11.93
CA THR A 577 14.31 1.34 -10.96
C THR A 577 14.78 2.12 -9.74
N ASN A 578 13.95 3.02 -9.24
CA ASN A 578 14.26 3.73 -8.00
C ASN A 578 13.99 2.82 -6.80
N ARG A 579 15.02 2.59 -5.97
CA ARG A 579 14.86 1.83 -4.73
C ARG A 579 13.85 2.51 -3.81
N SER A 580 12.95 1.72 -3.25
CA SER A 580 11.90 2.19 -2.34
C SER A 580 11.77 1.28 -1.13
N ASP A 581 11.43 1.89 0.01
CA ASP A 581 11.10 1.17 1.25
C ASP A 581 9.65 0.66 1.27
N TYR A 582 8.89 0.97 0.23
CA TYR A 582 7.50 0.54 0.08
C TYR A 582 7.37 -0.98 0.03
N GLU A 583 6.39 -1.54 0.75
CA GLU A 583 6.35 -2.97 1.03
C GLU A 583 6.16 -3.83 -0.24
N SER A 584 5.31 -3.39 -1.17
CA SER A 584 5.08 -4.07 -2.45
C SER A 584 6.32 -4.03 -3.36
N TYR A 585 7.09 -2.92 -3.32
CA TYR A 585 8.37 -2.83 -4.02
C TYR A 585 9.37 -3.83 -3.45
N GLN A 586 9.53 -3.87 -2.12
CA GLN A 586 10.44 -4.82 -1.44
C GLN A 586 10.05 -6.28 -1.74
N ALA A 587 8.76 -6.60 -1.74
CA ALA A 587 8.25 -7.92 -2.09
C ALA A 587 8.70 -8.34 -3.50
N ASN A 588 8.50 -7.46 -4.49
CA ASN A 588 8.83 -7.76 -5.88
C ASN A 588 10.35 -7.80 -6.13
N ALA A 589 11.11 -6.94 -5.46
CA ALA A 589 12.57 -6.99 -5.51
C ALA A 589 13.11 -8.32 -4.96
N LEU A 590 12.56 -8.81 -3.84
CA LEU A 590 12.92 -10.12 -3.28
C LEU A 590 12.50 -11.26 -4.22
N ALA A 591 11.32 -11.19 -4.84
CA ALA A 591 10.88 -12.19 -5.80
C ALA A 591 11.82 -12.27 -7.00
N LEU A 592 12.22 -11.12 -7.52
CA LEU A 592 13.08 -11.03 -8.70
C LEU A 592 14.49 -11.64 -8.47
N ARG A 593 15.01 -11.57 -7.24
CA ARG A 593 16.30 -12.20 -6.88
C ARG A 593 16.29 -13.71 -7.09
N LEU A 594 15.19 -14.39 -6.76
CA LEU A 594 15.06 -15.83 -6.96
C LEU A 594 14.93 -16.18 -8.45
N ILE A 595 14.21 -15.35 -9.21
CA ILE A 595 13.90 -15.62 -10.62
C ILE A 595 15.13 -15.40 -11.52
N THR A 596 15.93 -14.37 -11.24
CA THR A 596 17.14 -14.05 -12.02
C THR A 596 18.37 -14.86 -11.60
N ALA A 597 18.34 -15.47 -10.41
CA ALA A 597 19.35 -16.38 -9.86
C ALA A 597 20.82 -15.88 -9.89
N SER A 598 21.05 -14.58 -10.04
CA SER A 598 22.39 -13.98 -10.15
C SER A 598 22.96 -13.51 -8.81
N ASP A 599 22.11 -13.22 -7.82
CA ASP A 599 22.49 -12.70 -6.52
C ASP A 599 22.28 -13.74 -5.40
N THR A 600 23.39 -14.33 -4.94
CA THR A 600 23.44 -15.31 -3.83
C THR A 600 23.77 -14.68 -2.47
N THR A 601 23.84 -13.35 -2.38
CA THR A 601 24.11 -12.66 -1.12
C THR A 601 22.93 -12.78 -0.15
N GLN A 602 23.17 -12.52 1.14
CA GLN A 602 22.09 -12.49 2.13
C GLN A 602 21.14 -11.32 1.84
N PRO A 603 19.81 -11.55 1.79
CA PRO A 603 18.86 -10.48 1.56
C PRO A 603 18.81 -9.53 2.76
N ALA A 604 18.61 -8.24 2.48
CA ALA A 604 18.29 -7.27 3.52
C ALA A 604 16.88 -7.55 4.06
N GLN A 605 16.70 -7.36 5.37
CA GLN A 605 15.39 -7.49 6.01
C GLN A 605 14.44 -6.38 5.51
N PRO A 606 13.15 -6.70 5.22
CA PRO A 606 12.15 -5.68 4.93
C PRO A 606 12.09 -4.60 6.00
N VAL A 607 12.14 -3.32 5.59
CA VAL A 607 12.31 -2.17 6.50
C VAL A 607 11.18 -2.08 7.53
N TRP A 608 9.95 -2.38 7.12
CA TRP A 608 8.77 -2.32 7.99
C TRP A 608 8.83 -3.30 9.18
N LEU A 609 9.64 -4.36 9.11
CA LEU A 609 9.83 -5.29 10.23
C LEU A 609 10.63 -4.68 11.40
N SER A 610 11.37 -3.60 11.15
CA SER A 610 12.13 -2.87 12.18
C SER A 610 11.31 -1.78 12.90
N GLY A 611 10.14 -1.43 12.37
CA GLY A 611 9.25 -0.40 12.93
C GLY A 611 8.40 -0.88 14.11
N LYS A 612 7.74 0.05 14.81
CA LYS A 612 6.73 -0.30 15.82
C LYS A 612 5.58 -1.06 15.14
N GLN A 613 5.34 -2.29 15.58
CA GLN A 613 4.22 -3.10 15.13
C GLN A 613 2.92 -2.47 15.65
N ALA A 614 2.10 -1.92 14.76
CA ALA A 614 0.72 -1.56 15.06
C ALA A 614 -0.11 -2.85 15.17
N ASN A 615 -1.23 -2.85 15.91
CA ASN A 615 -2.17 -3.97 16.02
C ASN A 615 -2.96 -4.24 14.71
N GLU A 616 -2.36 -3.96 13.55
CA GLU A 616 -2.96 -4.09 12.23
C GLU A 616 -2.55 -5.43 11.60
N GLY A 617 -3.44 -5.99 10.76
CA GLY A 617 -3.12 -7.17 9.94
C GLY A 617 -2.03 -6.90 8.90
N LEU A 618 -1.56 -7.95 8.26
CA LEU A 618 -0.64 -7.86 7.13
C LEU A 618 -1.38 -7.30 5.91
N SER A 619 -0.86 -6.24 5.31
CA SER A 619 -1.22 -5.90 3.94
C SER A 619 -0.62 -6.91 2.97
N VAL A 620 -1.14 -6.97 1.73
CA VAL A 620 -0.62 -7.84 0.66
C VAL A 620 0.89 -7.66 0.46
N GLY A 621 1.37 -6.41 0.42
CA GLY A 621 2.80 -6.09 0.31
C GLY A 621 3.63 -6.56 1.51
N ARG A 622 3.11 -6.44 2.73
CA ARG A 622 3.79 -6.92 3.95
C ARG A 622 3.86 -8.44 3.99
N PHE A 623 2.76 -9.12 3.69
CA PHE A 623 2.74 -10.57 3.57
C PHE A 623 3.77 -11.05 2.52
N ALA A 624 3.69 -10.54 1.29
CA ALA A 624 4.55 -10.98 0.20
C ALA A 624 6.03 -10.68 0.48
N SER A 625 6.36 -9.52 1.06
CA SER A 625 7.75 -9.20 1.42
C SER A 625 8.29 -10.07 2.54
N LEU A 626 7.49 -10.41 3.57
CA LEU A 626 7.89 -11.33 4.64
C LEU A 626 8.07 -12.76 4.12
N TYR A 627 7.11 -13.26 3.35
CA TYR A 627 7.16 -14.59 2.77
C TYR A 627 8.37 -14.72 1.84
N ASN A 628 8.55 -13.79 0.89
CA ASN A 628 9.68 -13.83 -0.03
C ASN A 628 11.01 -13.68 0.71
N TYR A 629 11.09 -12.84 1.74
CA TYR A 629 12.29 -12.72 2.56
C TYR A 629 12.66 -14.05 3.21
N ALA A 630 11.69 -14.77 3.78
CA ALA A 630 11.91 -16.09 4.35
C ALA A 630 12.41 -17.11 3.31
N VAL A 631 11.82 -17.09 2.11
CA VAL A 631 12.17 -18.00 1.01
C VAL A 631 13.55 -17.68 0.41
N VAL A 632 13.95 -16.41 0.30
CA VAL A 632 15.29 -16.00 -0.20
C VAL A 632 16.38 -16.19 0.85
N ASN A 633 16.05 -16.07 2.14
CA ASN A 633 17.05 -16.12 3.21
C ASN A 633 17.64 -17.52 3.41
N GLN A 634 18.91 -17.68 3.02
CA GLN A 634 19.64 -18.95 3.13
C GLN A 634 20.19 -19.24 4.53
N ARG A 635 20.23 -18.25 5.44
CA ARG A 635 20.77 -18.38 6.80
C ARG A 635 19.84 -17.69 7.80
N PRO A 636 18.65 -18.25 8.03
CA PRO A 636 17.68 -17.63 8.89
C PRO A 636 18.13 -17.62 10.36
N ASP A 637 17.68 -16.61 11.09
CA ASP A 637 17.89 -16.49 12.53
C ASP A 637 16.62 -16.89 13.32
N THR A 638 16.74 -16.98 14.64
CA THR A 638 15.61 -17.29 15.52
C THR A 638 14.55 -16.19 15.53
N VAL A 639 14.94 -14.95 15.19
CA VAL A 639 14.03 -13.80 15.14
C VAL A 639 13.03 -13.98 14.00
N LEU A 640 13.48 -14.36 12.81
CA LEU A 640 12.61 -14.62 11.66
C LEU A 640 11.62 -15.75 11.94
N LEU A 641 12.07 -16.86 12.54
CA LEU A 641 11.19 -17.97 12.93
C LEU A 641 10.08 -17.53 13.90
N SER A 642 10.43 -16.78 14.95
CA SER A 642 9.46 -16.26 15.91
C SER A 642 8.52 -15.21 15.30
N THR A 643 9.00 -14.46 14.30
CA THR A 643 8.21 -13.47 13.57
C THR A 643 7.15 -14.14 12.70
N LEU A 644 7.54 -15.15 11.92
CA LEU A 644 6.62 -15.92 11.08
C LEU A 644 5.55 -16.61 11.93
N GLN A 645 5.94 -17.20 13.07
CA GLN A 645 4.98 -17.81 14.00
C GLN A 645 3.94 -16.80 14.49
N ARG A 646 4.40 -15.66 15.02
CA ARG A 646 3.51 -14.62 15.57
C ARG A 646 2.50 -14.12 14.54
N TRP A 647 2.95 -13.91 13.30
CA TRP A 647 2.07 -13.41 12.23
C TRP A 647 1.11 -14.47 11.72
N ALA A 648 1.52 -15.74 11.66
CA ALA A 648 0.67 -16.87 11.28
C ALA A 648 -0.42 -17.17 12.33
N GLU A 649 -0.13 -16.98 13.62
CA GLU A 649 -1.08 -17.21 14.72
C GLU A 649 -2.06 -16.05 14.94
N ASN A 650 -1.87 -14.91 14.27
CA ASN A 650 -2.76 -13.75 14.39
C ASN A 650 -4.06 -13.97 13.59
N PRO A 651 -5.24 -13.94 14.24
CA PRO A 651 -6.52 -14.18 13.56
C PRO A 651 -6.82 -13.24 12.40
N ILE A 652 -6.27 -12.03 12.38
CA ILE A 652 -6.47 -11.06 11.30
C ILE A 652 -5.82 -11.53 9.99
N ASN A 653 -4.79 -12.39 10.06
CA ASN A 653 -4.05 -12.87 8.89
C ASN A 653 -4.44 -14.29 8.49
N GLN A 654 -5.67 -14.71 8.81
CA GLN A 654 -6.14 -16.07 8.52
C GLN A 654 -5.97 -16.43 7.03
N ASP A 655 -6.19 -15.47 6.13
CA ASP A 655 -6.03 -15.64 4.68
C ASP A 655 -4.58 -15.94 4.24
N PHE A 656 -3.59 -15.65 5.08
CA PHE A 656 -2.16 -15.84 4.82
C PHE A 656 -1.53 -16.94 5.69
N ALA A 657 -2.30 -17.56 6.59
CA ALA A 657 -1.76 -18.40 7.65
C ALA A 657 -0.99 -19.62 7.10
N ASP A 658 -1.56 -20.35 6.15
CA ASP A 658 -0.94 -21.54 5.54
C ASP A 658 0.39 -21.22 4.86
N ASP A 659 0.44 -20.12 4.10
CA ASP A 659 1.67 -19.67 3.42
C ASP A 659 2.74 -19.22 4.42
N LEU A 660 2.36 -18.53 5.50
CA LEU A 660 3.29 -18.15 6.56
C LEU A 660 3.83 -19.37 7.32
N LEU A 661 3.00 -20.38 7.54
CA LEU A 661 3.42 -21.66 8.12
C LEU A 661 4.36 -22.42 7.16
N LEU A 662 4.11 -22.40 5.85
CA LEU A 662 5.01 -22.99 4.86
C LEU A 662 6.36 -22.28 4.85
N ALA A 663 6.36 -20.94 4.83
CA ALA A 663 7.58 -20.14 4.93
C ALA A 663 8.34 -20.43 6.23
N ARG A 664 7.63 -20.60 7.36
CA ARG A 664 8.21 -20.99 8.65
C ARG A 664 8.83 -22.39 8.58
N ALA A 665 8.16 -23.35 7.95
CA ALA A 665 8.66 -24.71 7.81
C ALA A 665 9.97 -24.76 6.99
N LEU A 666 10.01 -24.06 5.85
CA LEU A 666 11.23 -23.93 5.03
C LEU A 666 12.35 -23.21 5.77
N THR A 667 12.02 -22.18 6.54
CA THR A 667 12.96 -21.46 7.39
C THR A 667 13.51 -22.37 8.49
N ALA A 668 12.66 -23.19 9.13
CA ALA A 668 13.04 -24.13 10.17
C ALA A 668 13.96 -25.23 9.61
N TYR A 669 13.67 -25.73 8.40
CA TYR A 669 14.52 -26.68 7.70
C TYR A 669 15.95 -26.14 7.52
N ARG A 670 16.08 -24.90 7.02
CA ARG A 670 17.38 -24.23 6.84
C ARG A 670 18.09 -23.89 8.15
N ALA A 671 17.33 -23.70 9.23
CA ALA A 671 17.85 -23.53 10.58
C ALA A 671 18.27 -24.86 11.25
N TYR A 672 18.16 -26.00 10.54
CA TYR A 672 18.39 -27.36 11.04
C TYR A 672 17.40 -27.83 12.13
N ASP A 673 16.24 -27.18 12.24
CA ASP A 673 15.12 -27.62 13.09
C ASP A 673 14.16 -28.52 12.30
N GLN A 674 14.67 -29.71 11.95
CA GLN A 674 13.99 -30.71 11.13
C GLN A 674 12.64 -31.20 11.72
N PRO A 675 12.50 -31.44 13.04
CA PRO A 675 11.22 -31.84 13.62
C PRO A 675 10.12 -30.80 13.41
N THR A 676 10.42 -29.52 13.65
CA THR A 676 9.48 -28.43 13.41
C THR A 676 9.14 -28.31 11.93
N ALA A 677 10.16 -28.39 11.06
CA ALA A 677 9.97 -28.28 9.62
C ALA A 677 9.03 -29.36 9.07
N PHE A 678 9.33 -30.64 9.34
CA PHE A 678 8.52 -31.75 8.84
C PHE A 678 7.16 -31.86 9.52
N GLY A 679 7.04 -31.49 10.80
CA GLY A 679 5.75 -31.44 11.49
C GLY A 679 4.79 -30.42 10.85
N LEU A 680 5.29 -29.22 10.55
CA LEU A 680 4.51 -28.18 9.86
C LEU A 680 4.16 -28.59 8.42
N LEU A 681 5.10 -29.20 7.69
CA LEU A 681 4.84 -29.66 6.32
C LEU A 681 3.77 -30.76 6.27
N SER A 682 3.80 -31.72 7.21
CA SER A 682 2.76 -32.76 7.32
C SER A 682 1.40 -32.15 7.61
N GLN A 683 1.35 -31.24 8.60
CA GLN A 683 0.12 -30.53 8.96
C GLN A 683 -0.48 -29.79 7.76
N LEU A 684 0.35 -29.06 7.00
CA LEU A 684 -0.11 -28.31 5.83
C LEU A 684 -0.53 -29.23 4.68
N ALA A 685 0.21 -30.33 4.46
CA ALA A 685 -0.11 -31.30 3.41
C ALA A 685 -1.45 -32.01 3.64
N GLU A 686 -1.77 -32.31 4.91
CA GLU A 686 -3.04 -32.93 5.33
C GLU A 686 -4.19 -31.92 5.39
N GLY A 687 -3.91 -30.68 5.83
CA GLY A 687 -4.92 -29.64 6.01
C GLY A 687 -5.40 -28.98 4.71
N ASN A 688 -4.60 -29.02 3.63
CA ASN A 688 -4.91 -28.32 2.37
C ASN A 688 -4.92 -29.28 1.16
N PRO A 689 -6.10 -29.78 0.73
CA PRO A 689 -6.18 -30.75 -0.36
C PRO A 689 -5.68 -30.24 -1.72
N GLN A 690 -5.72 -28.92 -1.97
CA GLN A 690 -5.28 -28.35 -3.25
C GLN A 690 -3.76 -28.24 -3.34
N ASN A 691 -3.11 -27.73 -2.28
CA ASN A 691 -1.66 -27.54 -2.25
C ASN A 691 -0.91 -28.74 -1.68
N GLY A 692 -1.61 -29.68 -1.05
CA GLY A 692 -1.05 -30.84 -0.38
C GLY A 692 -0.07 -31.64 -1.23
N PRO A 693 -0.39 -31.99 -2.49
CA PRO A 693 0.55 -32.75 -3.34
C PRO A 693 1.89 -32.04 -3.59
N ALA A 694 1.87 -30.71 -3.80
CA ALA A 694 3.08 -29.92 -4.00
C ALA A 694 3.92 -29.84 -2.71
N ILE A 695 3.27 -29.73 -1.55
CA ILE A 695 3.92 -29.75 -0.24
C ILE A 695 4.53 -31.13 0.03
N ARG A 696 3.86 -32.24 -0.31
CA ARG A 696 4.41 -33.60 -0.19
C ARG A 696 5.62 -33.80 -1.10
N THR A 697 5.57 -33.31 -2.35
CA THR A 697 6.74 -33.34 -3.25
C THR A 697 7.90 -32.55 -2.66
N THR A 698 7.65 -31.35 -2.14
CA THR A 698 8.68 -30.55 -1.46
C THR A 698 9.26 -31.33 -0.28
N THR A 699 8.40 -31.87 0.58
CA THR A 699 8.77 -32.68 1.75
C THR A 699 9.63 -33.89 1.36
N GLY A 700 9.22 -34.62 0.33
CA GLY A 700 9.98 -35.75 -0.21
C GLY A 700 11.37 -35.34 -0.72
N LEU A 701 11.50 -34.20 -1.39
CA LEU A 701 12.80 -33.68 -1.83
C LEU A 701 13.68 -33.28 -0.63
N LEU A 702 13.10 -32.64 0.39
CA LEU A 702 13.82 -32.30 1.63
C LEU A 702 14.30 -33.55 2.37
N LEU A 703 13.49 -34.62 2.40
CA LEU A 703 13.86 -35.92 2.97
C LEU A 703 14.96 -36.60 2.14
N LEU A 704 14.87 -36.51 0.80
CA LEU A 704 15.88 -37.02 -0.13
C LEU A 704 17.24 -36.35 0.11
N GLU A 705 17.26 -35.03 0.31
CA GLU A 705 18.45 -34.25 0.64
C GLU A 705 19.08 -34.70 1.98
N GLN A 706 18.26 -35.08 2.96
CA GLN A 706 18.72 -35.62 4.25
C GLN A 706 19.16 -37.09 4.19
N GLY A 707 19.05 -37.76 3.05
CA GLY A 707 19.37 -39.18 2.88
C GLY A 707 18.30 -40.14 3.40
N LEU A 708 17.09 -39.65 3.70
CA LEU A 708 15.96 -40.42 4.22
C LEU A 708 15.14 -40.99 3.05
N TYR A 709 15.78 -41.84 2.23
CA TYR A 709 15.28 -42.20 0.91
C TYR A 709 13.95 -42.96 0.92
N ARG A 710 13.76 -43.92 1.82
CA ARG A 710 12.49 -44.68 1.89
C ARG A 710 11.33 -43.80 2.37
N LYS A 711 11.55 -42.94 3.37
CA LYS A 711 10.57 -41.93 3.80
C LYS A 711 10.25 -40.92 2.70
N ALA A 712 11.26 -40.49 1.94
CA ALA A 712 11.03 -39.66 0.76
C ALA A 712 10.11 -40.37 -0.25
N ALA A 713 10.36 -41.65 -0.54
CA ALA A 713 9.52 -42.45 -1.42
C ALA A 713 8.08 -42.60 -0.91
N GLU A 714 7.87 -42.83 0.39
CA GLU A 714 6.55 -42.86 1.03
C GLU A 714 5.81 -41.54 0.80
N GLN A 715 6.47 -40.40 1.09
CA GLN A 715 5.87 -39.07 0.91
C GLN A 715 5.53 -38.77 -0.55
N PHE A 716 6.39 -39.15 -1.50
CA PHE A 716 6.09 -39.02 -2.92
C PHE A 716 4.93 -39.94 -3.36
N GLY A 717 4.85 -41.15 -2.80
CA GLY A 717 3.85 -42.16 -3.17
C GLY A 717 2.43 -41.84 -2.73
N GLU A 718 2.25 -40.90 -1.80
CA GLU A 718 0.92 -40.36 -1.45
C GLU A 718 0.33 -39.47 -2.55
N ASN A 719 1.16 -38.98 -3.49
CA ASN A 719 0.68 -38.25 -4.65
C ASN A 719 0.16 -39.21 -5.72
N THR A 720 -1.05 -38.96 -6.22
CA THR A 720 -1.72 -39.83 -7.20
C THR A 720 -1.37 -39.49 -8.66
N ASP A 721 -0.53 -38.48 -8.91
CA ASP A 721 -0.16 -38.04 -10.26
C ASP A 721 0.98 -38.90 -10.85
N THR A 722 0.76 -39.44 -12.06
CA THR A 722 1.74 -40.23 -12.80
C THR A 722 2.96 -39.42 -13.26
N THR A 723 2.84 -38.09 -13.38
CA THR A 723 3.96 -37.20 -13.72
C THR A 723 5.00 -37.09 -12.59
N SER A 724 4.62 -37.49 -11.37
CA SER A 724 5.49 -37.45 -10.19
C SER A 724 6.27 -38.75 -9.96
N ALA A 725 6.15 -39.76 -10.83
CA ALA A 725 6.76 -41.09 -10.63
C ALA A 725 8.30 -41.11 -10.63
N TYR A 726 8.94 -40.06 -11.15
CA TYR A 726 10.41 -39.96 -11.24
C TYR A 726 11.11 -39.89 -9.87
N TYR A 727 10.66 -39.01 -8.98
CA TYR A 727 11.26 -38.85 -7.65
C TYR A 727 11.10 -40.07 -6.71
N PRO A 728 9.94 -40.74 -6.61
CA PRO A 728 9.84 -41.97 -5.83
C PRO A 728 10.67 -43.11 -6.46
N ALA A 729 10.79 -43.20 -7.79
CA ALA A 729 11.66 -44.17 -8.44
C ALA A 729 13.14 -43.97 -8.03
N ILE A 730 13.61 -42.72 -8.06
CA ILE A 730 14.96 -42.36 -7.59
C ILE A 730 15.12 -42.66 -6.10
N ALA A 731 14.16 -42.27 -5.28
CA ALA A 731 14.21 -42.45 -3.83
C ALA A 731 14.31 -43.94 -3.46
N LEU A 732 13.51 -44.82 -4.05
CA LEU A 732 13.60 -46.27 -3.84
C LEU A 732 14.90 -46.86 -4.39
N THR A 733 15.39 -46.39 -5.54
CA THR A 733 16.69 -46.81 -6.09
C THR A 733 17.84 -46.47 -5.14
N LYS A 734 17.82 -45.27 -4.55
CA LYS A 734 18.78 -44.81 -3.54
C LYS A 734 18.64 -45.54 -2.21
N ALA A 735 17.43 -45.95 -1.84
CA ALA A 735 17.18 -46.80 -0.68
C ALA A 735 17.74 -48.23 -0.85
N GLY A 736 18.12 -48.62 -2.07
CA GLY A 736 18.60 -49.97 -2.37
C GLY A 736 17.50 -50.95 -2.75
N ASP A 737 16.31 -50.46 -3.12
CA ASP A 737 15.13 -51.25 -3.49
C ASP A 737 14.78 -51.13 -4.99
N PRO A 738 15.69 -51.49 -5.93
CA PRO A 738 15.46 -51.30 -7.36
C PRO A 738 14.26 -52.11 -7.89
N VAL A 739 13.89 -53.21 -7.24
CA VAL A 739 12.71 -54.02 -7.62
C VAL A 739 11.41 -53.24 -7.41
N LEU A 740 11.29 -52.56 -6.26
CA LEU A 740 10.11 -51.73 -5.96
C LEU A 740 10.07 -50.48 -6.85
N ALA A 741 11.23 -49.98 -7.26
CA ALA A 741 11.34 -48.82 -8.14
C ALA A 741 10.94 -49.10 -9.60
N GLN A 742 10.86 -50.37 -10.04
CA GLN A 742 10.79 -50.72 -11.47
C GLN A 742 9.54 -50.19 -12.17
N SER A 743 8.36 -50.40 -11.59
CA SER A 743 7.10 -49.91 -12.18
C SER A 743 7.03 -48.38 -12.23
N LEU A 744 7.66 -47.71 -11.28
CA LEU A 744 7.76 -46.25 -11.22
C LEU A 744 8.72 -45.72 -12.29
N TRP A 745 9.86 -46.37 -12.49
CA TRP A 745 10.78 -46.07 -13.59
C TRP A 745 10.13 -46.29 -14.96
N GLU A 746 9.35 -47.37 -15.13
CA GLU A 746 8.56 -47.61 -16.35
C GLU A 746 7.52 -46.51 -16.59
N THR A 747 6.94 -45.96 -15.52
CA THR A 747 5.97 -44.86 -15.62
C THR A 747 6.67 -43.54 -15.95
N ALA A 748 7.75 -43.21 -15.25
CA ALA A 748 8.52 -41.98 -15.45
C ALA A 748 9.18 -41.91 -16.85
N ALA A 749 9.55 -43.05 -17.42
CA ALA A 749 10.18 -43.13 -18.74
C ALA A 749 9.24 -42.82 -19.92
N LYS A 750 7.90 -42.82 -19.73
CA LYS A 750 6.91 -42.70 -20.83
C LYS A 750 6.90 -41.36 -21.58
N GLY A 751 7.68 -40.37 -21.14
CA GLY A 751 7.76 -39.04 -21.77
C GLY A 751 9.13 -38.37 -21.76
N ASP A 752 10.18 -39.02 -21.23
CA ASP A 752 11.53 -38.45 -21.13
C ASP A 752 12.59 -39.48 -21.56
N VAL A 753 13.29 -39.16 -22.65
CA VAL A 753 14.32 -40.03 -23.27
C VAL A 753 15.50 -40.24 -22.33
N SER A 754 15.86 -39.23 -21.53
CA SER A 754 16.97 -39.32 -20.57
C SER A 754 16.60 -40.23 -19.42
N VAL A 755 15.38 -40.12 -18.91
CA VAL A 755 14.84 -41.01 -17.86
C VAL A 755 14.71 -42.44 -18.38
N ALA A 756 14.24 -42.63 -19.62
CA ALA A 756 14.17 -43.93 -20.27
C ALA A 756 15.56 -44.57 -20.43
N ALA A 757 16.57 -43.79 -20.79
CA ALA A 757 17.95 -44.25 -20.88
C ALA A 757 18.50 -44.73 -19.53
N LEU A 758 18.29 -43.96 -18.46
CA LEU A 758 18.70 -44.37 -17.10
C LEU A 758 17.99 -45.64 -16.65
N LYS A 759 16.68 -45.76 -16.90
CA LYS A 759 15.89 -46.96 -16.62
C LYS A 759 16.42 -48.19 -17.37
N GLN A 760 16.67 -48.08 -18.67
CA GLN A 760 17.16 -49.20 -19.50
C GLN A 760 18.51 -49.71 -19.00
N VAL A 761 19.39 -48.79 -18.58
CA VAL A 761 20.69 -49.13 -18.01
C VAL A 761 20.56 -49.73 -16.61
N LEU A 762 19.68 -49.21 -15.76
CA LEU A 762 19.45 -49.74 -14.41
C LEU A 762 18.89 -51.18 -14.42
N TYR A 763 18.09 -51.55 -15.42
CA TYR A 763 17.49 -52.90 -15.52
C TYR A 763 18.14 -53.79 -16.59
N ASP A 764 19.39 -53.51 -16.96
CA ASP A 764 20.21 -54.30 -17.90
C ASP A 764 19.55 -54.56 -19.27
N GLU A 765 18.66 -53.67 -19.73
CA GLU A 765 18.04 -53.75 -21.06
C GLU A 765 19.03 -53.39 -22.18
N ARG A 766 20.01 -52.54 -21.84
CA ARG A 766 21.15 -52.20 -22.71
C ARG A 766 22.37 -51.81 -21.87
N PRO A 767 23.60 -51.94 -22.42
CA PRO A 767 24.79 -51.47 -21.73
C PRO A 767 24.84 -49.93 -21.62
N PRO A 768 25.46 -49.37 -20.55
CA PRO A 768 25.65 -47.93 -20.39
C PRO A 768 26.61 -47.38 -21.44
N GLN A 769 26.23 -46.29 -22.10
CA GLN A 769 26.99 -45.65 -23.19
C GLN A 769 27.59 -44.32 -22.75
N THR A 770 26.79 -43.44 -22.18
CA THR A 770 27.24 -42.11 -21.72
C THR A 770 27.96 -42.21 -20.38
N ASP A 771 28.79 -41.22 -20.06
CA ASP A 771 29.50 -41.20 -18.77
C ASP A 771 28.54 -41.07 -17.57
N LEU A 772 27.41 -40.38 -17.73
CA LEU A 772 26.34 -40.32 -16.73
C LEU A 772 25.69 -41.70 -16.55
N GLU A 773 25.35 -42.40 -17.63
CA GLU A 773 24.78 -43.75 -17.56
C GLU A 773 25.74 -44.73 -16.86
N LYS A 774 27.04 -44.70 -17.21
CA LYS A 774 28.06 -45.53 -16.56
C LYS A 774 28.18 -45.20 -15.07
N ALA A 775 28.25 -43.92 -14.71
CA ALA A 775 28.35 -43.49 -13.32
C ALA A 775 27.11 -43.88 -12.50
N PHE A 776 25.93 -43.73 -13.08
CA PHE A 776 24.65 -44.14 -12.49
C PHE A 776 24.61 -45.66 -12.28
N TYR A 777 24.98 -46.43 -13.29
CA TYR A 777 25.06 -47.90 -13.23
C TYR A 777 26.00 -48.38 -12.12
N VAL A 778 27.24 -47.87 -12.10
CA VAL A 778 28.26 -48.21 -11.09
C VAL A 778 27.76 -47.94 -9.67
N THR A 779 26.96 -46.88 -9.50
CA THR A 779 26.45 -46.44 -8.20
C THR A 779 25.28 -47.30 -7.71
N TYR A 780 24.34 -47.66 -8.59
CA TYR A 780 23.05 -48.25 -8.20
C TYR A 780 22.86 -49.73 -8.59
N ARG A 781 23.85 -50.37 -9.21
CA ARG A 781 23.85 -51.83 -9.48
C ARG A 781 24.89 -52.59 -8.64
N PRO A 782 24.78 -52.60 -7.30
CA PRO A 782 25.76 -53.27 -6.45
C PRO A 782 25.84 -54.79 -6.67
N ASP A 783 24.82 -55.37 -7.29
CA ASP A 783 24.70 -56.78 -7.62
C ASP A 783 25.56 -57.23 -8.80
N ASP A 784 25.96 -56.34 -9.71
CA ASP A 784 26.95 -56.66 -10.74
C ASP A 784 28.39 -56.52 -10.18
N PRO A 785 29.13 -57.63 -10.01
CA PRO A 785 30.51 -57.58 -9.54
C PRO A 785 31.49 -57.01 -10.57
N ASN A 786 31.10 -56.93 -11.86
CA ASN A 786 31.97 -56.46 -12.95
C ASN A 786 31.80 -54.97 -13.28
N ARG A 787 30.90 -54.26 -12.61
CA ARG A 787 30.62 -52.85 -12.90
C ARG A 787 31.83 -51.91 -12.79
N GLY A 788 32.88 -52.31 -12.08
CA GLY A 788 34.17 -51.60 -12.05
C GLY A 788 34.78 -51.38 -13.44
N ARG A 789 34.50 -52.26 -14.42
CA ARG A 789 34.92 -52.07 -15.82
C ARG A 789 34.27 -50.84 -16.45
N HIS A 790 33.00 -50.59 -16.17
CA HIS A 790 32.32 -49.38 -16.65
C HIS A 790 32.90 -48.13 -16.00
N TRP A 791 33.20 -48.19 -14.71
CA TRP A 791 33.81 -47.09 -13.95
C TRP A 791 35.15 -46.63 -14.55
N GLU A 792 36.03 -47.57 -14.94
CA GLU A 792 37.34 -47.26 -15.53
C GLU A 792 37.24 -46.47 -16.85
N THR A 793 36.13 -46.65 -17.58
CA THR A 793 35.87 -46.01 -18.88
C THR A 793 35.16 -44.64 -18.80
N ILE A 794 34.85 -44.16 -17.60
CA ILE A 794 34.27 -42.82 -17.40
C ILE A 794 35.38 -41.78 -17.62
N ARG A 795 35.14 -40.85 -18.55
CA ARG A 795 36.09 -39.78 -18.92
C ARG A 795 35.84 -38.52 -18.12
N ASP A 796 34.58 -38.20 -17.81
CA ASP A 796 34.24 -37.09 -16.93
C ASP A 796 34.81 -37.31 -15.52
N ALA A 797 35.73 -36.43 -15.12
CA ALA A 797 36.46 -36.54 -13.85
C ALA A 797 35.53 -36.46 -12.63
N SER A 798 34.45 -35.68 -12.71
CA SER A 798 33.50 -35.50 -11.61
C SER A 798 32.60 -36.72 -11.47
N LEU A 799 32.00 -37.21 -12.55
CA LEU A 799 31.15 -38.41 -12.54
C LEU A 799 31.94 -39.67 -12.14
N ARG A 800 33.20 -39.79 -12.59
CA ARG A 800 34.11 -40.87 -12.17
C ARG A 800 34.37 -40.81 -10.66
N THR A 801 34.59 -39.61 -10.14
CA THR A 801 34.83 -39.40 -8.70
C THR A 801 33.58 -39.72 -7.87
N VAL A 802 32.41 -39.20 -8.27
CA VAL A 802 31.13 -39.43 -7.58
C VAL A 802 30.80 -40.92 -7.52
N SER A 803 30.80 -41.62 -8.67
CA SER A 803 30.52 -43.07 -8.71
C SER A 803 31.60 -43.92 -8.03
N GLY A 804 32.87 -43.49 -8.06
CA GLY A 804 33.97 -44.17 -7.39
C GLY A 804 33.83 -44.20 -5.87
N THR A 805 33.17 -43.22 -5.27
CA THR A 805 32.91 -43.22 -3.82
C THR A 805 32.11 -44.45 -3.36
N ARG A 806 31.16 -44.90 -4.20
CA ARG A 806 30.35 -46.09 -3.91
C ARG A 806 31.19 -47.37 -3.88
N LEU A 807 32.16 -47.49 -4.77
CA LEU A 807 33.13 -48.60 -4.80
C LEU A 807 34.04 -48.56 -3.56
N ILE A 808 34.50 -47.37 -3.16
CA ILE A 808 35.27 -47.19 -1.93
C ILE A 808 34.48 -47.68 -0.72
N ASP A 809 33.22 -47.27 -0.58
CA ASP A 809 32.39 -47.65 0.56
C ASP A 809 32.19 -49.17 0.65
N GLU A 810 32.03 -49.84 -0.50
CA GLU A 810 31.92 -51.30 -0.57
C GLU A 810 33.23 -52.01 -0.19
N TYR A 811 34.37 -51.57 -0.73
CA TYR A 811 35.67 -52.14 -0.36
C TYR A 811 35.97 -51.93 1.12
N LEU A 812 35.57 -50.81 1.72
CA LEU A 812 35.70 -50.60 3.16
C LEU A 812 34.75 -51.51 3.95
N ALA A 813 33.51 -51.71 3.50
CA ALA A 813 32.55 -52.60 4.14
C ALA A 813 33.01 -54.07 4.13
N THR A 814 33.62 -54.52 3.04
CA THR A 814 34.20 -55.88 2.89
C THR A 814 35.60 -56.01 3.47
N ARG A 815 36.09 -54.99 4.19
CA ARG A 815 37.39 -54.92 4.87
C ARG A 815 38.62 -54.99 3.96
N GLN A 816 38.52 -54.43 2.76
CA GLN A 816 39.58 -54.39 1.75
C GLN A 816 40.09 -52.95 1.50
N PRO A 817 40.79 -52.32 2.46
CA PRO A 817 41.17 -50.90 2.38
C PRO A 817 42.26 -50.60 1.33
N PHE A 818 42.92 -51.62 0.77
CA PHE A 818 43.88 -51.44 -0.31
C PHE A 818 43.18 -51.04 -1.62
N TYR A 819 42.12 -51.77 -2.01
CA TYR A 819 41.35 -51.44 -3.22
C TYR A 819 40.62 -50.11 -3.09
N ALA A 820 40.11 -49.77 -1.90
CA ALA A 820 39.56 -48.43 -1.63
C ALA A 820 40.58 -47.31 -1.92
N GLN A 821 41.84 -47.48 -1.50
CA GLN A 821 42.91 -46.53 -1.78
C GLN A 821 43.29 -46.49 -3.27
N MET A 822 43.25 -47.64 -3.94
CA MET A 822 43.49 -47.74 -5.38
C MET A 822 42.44 -46.94 -6.17
N ILE A 823 41.15 -47.12 -5.84
CA ILE A 823 40.06 -46.35 -6.44
C ILE A 823 40.26 -44.85 -6.21
N LEU A 824 40.54 -44.42 -4.97
CA LEU A 824 40.81 -43.01 -4.65
C LEU A 824 41.96 -42.43 -5.51
N SER A 825 43.05 -43.19 -5.71
CA SER A 825 44.20 -42.73 -6.51
C SER A 825 43.90 -42.58 -8.01
N GLN A 826 42.81 -43.19 -8.49
CA GLN A 826 42.36 -43.16 -9.88
C GLN A 826 41.12 -42.27 -10.09
N MET A 827 40.70 -41.54 -9.06
CA MET A 827 39.68 -40.49 -9.17
C MET A 827 40.23 -39.26 -9.92
N GLY A 828 39.33 -38.33 -10.26
CA GLY A 828 39.70 -37.11 -10.96
C GLY A 828 40.61 -36.20 -10.14
N LYS A 829 41.48 -35.42 -10.81
CA LYS A 829 42.36 -34.47 -10.13
C LYS A 829 41.56 -33.27 -9.62
N PRO A 830 41.91 -32.65 -8.47
CA PRO A 830 41.12 -31.59 -7.83
C PRO A 830 40.72 -30.41 -8.73
N GLU A 831 41.55 -30.05 -9.71
CA GLU A 831 41.32 -28.95 -10.65
C GLU A 831 40.23 -29.24 -11.69
N GLN A 832 39.91 -30.52 -11.89
CA GLN A 832 38.94 -31.02 -12.87
C GLN A 832 37.58 -31.37 -12.23
N LEU A 833 37.45 -31.21 -10.91
CA LEU A 833 36.28 -31.63 -10.16
C LEU A 833 35.31 -30.48 -9.94
N THR A 834 34.02 -30.77 -10.10
CA THR A 834 32.97 -29.89 -9.58
C THR A 834 33.11 -29.73 -8.06
N PRO A 835 32.60 -28.64 -7.46
CA PRO A 835 32.64 -28.46 -6.00
C PRO A 835 32.07 -29.65 -5.23
N TYR A 836 31.03 -30.30 -5.77
CA TYR A 836 30.45 -31.50 -5.19
C TYR A 836 31.40 -32.69 -5.25
N ALA A 837 31.94 -33.03 -6.42
CA ALA A 837 32.86 -34.14 -6.59
C ALA A 837 34.14 -33.97 -5.75
N ARG A 838 34.67 -32.74 -5.68
CA ARG A 838 35.84 -32.42 -4.83
C ARG A 838 35.55 -32.64 -3.33
N SER A 839 34.37 -32.24 -2.88
CA SER A 839 33.94 -32.44 -1.50
C SER A 839 33.80 -33.94 -1.17
N LEU A 840 33.30 -34.75 -2.11
CA LEU A 840 33.20 -36.21 -1.97
C LEU A 840 34.57 -36.91 -1.96
N GLU A 841 35.50 -36.51 -2.83
CA GLU A 841 36.86 -37.08 -2.87
C GLU A 841 37.57 -36.88 -1.52
N ASN A 842 37.55 -35.66 -0.98
CA ASN A 842 38.07 -35.36 0.36
C ASN A 842 37.40 -36.22 1.45
N LEU A 843 36.09 -36.46 1.32
CA LEU A 843 35.33 -37.28 2.26
C LEU A 843 35.72 -38.76 2.16
N SER A 844 35.91 -39.30 0.95
CA SER A 844 36.41 -40.65 0.72
C SER A 844 37.82 -40.86 1.27
N ALA A 845 38.72 -39.89 1.07
CA ALA A 845 40.06 -39.91 1.66
C ALA A 845 39.99 -39.95 3.19
N LEU A 846 39.11 -39.13 3.79
CA LEU A 846 38.86 -39.13 5.23
C LEU A 846 38.28 -40.47 5.72
N ARG A 847 37.30 -41.06 5.01
CA ARG A 847 36.74 -42.38 5.33
C ARG A 847 37.83 -43.46 5.38
N ILE A 848 38.74 -43.49 4.41
CA ILE A 848 39.86 -44.44 4.36
C ILE A 848 40.82 -44.21 5.54
N ALA A 849 41.16 -42.96 5.85
CA ALA A 849 42.04 -42.63 6.99
C ALA A 849 41.42 -43.03 8.34
N VAL A 850 40.11 -42.80 8.51
CA VAL A 850 39.34 -43.22 9.68
C VAL A 850 39.28 -44.73 9.80
N TYR A 851 38.99 -45.44 8.71
CA TYR A 851 38.97 -46.90 8.68
C TYR A 851 40.33 -47.51 9.08
N ARG A 852 41.45 -46.91 8.61
CA ARG A 852 42.82 -47.33 8.95
C ARG A 852 43.30 -46.82 10.32
N ASN A 853 42.42 -46.15 11.08
CA ASN A 853 42.71 -45.55 12.38
C ASN A 853 43.94 -44.62 12.37
N LYS A 854 44.08 -43.76 11.35
CA LYS A 854 45.20 -42.81 11.21
C LYS A 854 44.79 -41.40 11.65
N LEU A 855 44.90 -41.13 12.95
CA LEU A 855 44.39 -39.89 13.56
C LEU A 855 44.97 -38.61 12.93
N ALA A 856 46.30 -38.51 12.80
CA ALA A 856 46.95 -37.31 12.28
C ALA A 856 46.55 -37.02 10.82
N ALA A 857 46.43 -38.07 9.99
CA ALA A 857 45.97 -37.94 8.61
C ALA A 857 44.51 -37.48 8.54
N ALA A 858 43.63 -38.09 9.35
CA ALA A 858 42.22 -37.71 9.42
C ALA A 858 42.02 -36.26 9.90
N ASP A 859 42.76 -35.81 10.93
CA ASP A 859 42.69 -34.42 11.40
C ASP A 859 43.14 -33.45 10.31
N SER A 860 44.23 -33.76 9.59
CA SER A 860 44.71 -32.95 8.46
C SER A 860 43.69 -32.90 7.31
N MET A 861 43.16 -34.06 6.89
CA MET A 861 42.20 -34.16 5.79
C MET A 861 40.87 -33.47 6.10
N SER A 862 40.45 -33.44 7.38
CA SER A 862 39.23 -32.77 7.79
C SER A 862 39.24 -31.24 7.61
N LYS A 863 40.44 -30.65 7.45
CA LYS A 863 40.64 -29.21 7.20
C LYS A 863 40.54 -28.84 5.71
N ALA A 864 40.36 -29.83 4.83
CA ALA A 864 40.15 -29.62 3.41
C ALA A 864 38.79 -28.95 3.09
N TYR A 865 38.53 -28.72 1.81
CA TYR A 865 37.27 -28.14 1.33
C TYR A 865 36.12 -29.16 1.42
N PHE A 866 35.03 -28.76 2.08
CA PHE A 866 33.79 -29.53 2.15
C PHE A 866 32.58 -28.62 1.94
N LEU A 867 31.66 -29.06 1.09
CA LEU A 867 30.34 -28.43 0.94
C LEU A 867 29.53 -28.49 2.25
N PRO A 868 28.62 -27.53 2.51
CA PRO A 868 27.77 -27.52 3.70
C PRO A 868 27.07 -28.86 3.98
N GLN A 869 26.51 -29.50 2.95
CA GLN A 869 25.81 -30.79 3.07
C GLN A 869 26.72 -31.97 3.46
N HIS A 870 28.04 -31.90 3.24
CA HIS A 870 28.99 -32.95 3.66
C HIS A 870 29.63 -32.65 5.04
N GLN A 871 29.34 -31.50 5.65
CA GLN A 871 29.93 -31.11 6.93
C GLN A 871 29.53 -32.03 8.08
N ALA A 872 28.27 -32.49 8.09
CA ALA A 872 27.77 -33.40 9.12
C ALA A 872 28.54 -34.72 9.10
N GLU A 873 28.72 -35.30 7.92
CA GLU A 873 29.46 -36.56 7.76
C GLU A 873 30.95 -36.40 8.09
N ARG A 874 31.58 -35.31 7.65
CA ARG A 874 32.97 -34.99 8.02
C ARG A 874 33.16 -34.96 9.54
N LEU A 875 32.27 -34.27 10.26
CA LEU A 875 32.31 -34.16 11.72
C LEU A 875 32.02 -35.50 12.39
N PHE A 876 31.11 -36.30 11.84
CA PHE A 876 30.83 -37.65 12.29
C PHE A 876 32.07 -38.56 12.19
N LEU A 877 32.77 -38.55 11.06
CA LEU A 877 34.01 -39.31 10.84
C LEU A 877 35.11 -38.88 11.83
N LEU A 878 35.25 -37.58 12.08
CA LEU A 878 36.15 -37.06 13.12
C LEU A 878 35.77 -37.56 14.52
N GLY A 879 34.48 -37.52 14.87
CA GLY A 879 33.97 -38.04 16.14
C GLY A 879 34.34 -39.50 16.36
N ARG A 880 34.17 -40.33 15.31
CA ARG A 880 34.54 -41.76 15.35
C ARG A 880 36.01 -41.98 15.60
N ILE A 881 36.90 -41.29 14.88
CA ILE A 881 38.34 -41.49 15.08
C ILE A 881 38.84 -40.95 16.41
N TYR A 882 38.27 -39.84 16.91
CA TYR A 882 38.57 -39.36 18.26
C TYR A 882 38.11 -40.36 19.33
N ALA A 883 36.93 -40.98 19.16
CA ALA A 883 36.45 -42.02 20.06
C ALA A 883 37.36 -43.24 20.05
N GLN A 884 37.78 -43.73 18.88
CA GLN A 884 38.72 -44.85 18.73
C GLN A 884 40.09 -44.58 19.37
N ASN A 885 40.55 -43.32 19.34
CA ASN A 885 41.83 -42.91 19.92
C ASN A 885 41.70 -42.36 21.35
N LYS A 886 40.63 -42.70 22.08
CA LYS A 886 40.41 -42.35 23.49
C LYS A 886 40.44 -40.84 23.78
N GLN A 887 39.91 -40.01 22.88
CA GLN A 887 39.75 -38.55 23.05
C GLN A 887 38.27 -38.17 23.22
N PRO A 888 37.63 -38.47 24.37
CA PRO A 888 36.17 -38.43 24.51
C PRO A 888 35.56 -37.03 24.43
N ALA A 889 36.28 -36.00 24.89
CA ALA A 889 35.80 -34.62 24.82
C ALA A 889 35.71 -34.13 23.37
N LYS A 890 36.76 -34.34 22.57
CA LYS A 890 36.77 -34.00 21.14
C LYS A 890 35.78 -34.86 20.34
N ALA A 891 35.68 -36.15 20.69
CA ALA A 891 34.71 -37.05 20.07
C ALA A 891 33.27 -36.54 20.26
N TRP A 892 32.89 -36.19 21.49
CA TRP A 892 31.57 -35.64 21.75
C TRP A 892 31.35 -34.29 21.07
N GLN A 893 32.33 -33.39 21.09
CA GLN A 893 32.21 -32.10 20.40
C GLN A 893 31.94 -32.28 18.90
N ALA A 894 32.64 -33.22 18.26
CA ALA A 894 32.44 -33.55 16.85
C ALA A 894 31.08 -34.21 16.61
N PHE A 895 30.68 -35.19 17.43
CA PHE A 895 29.35 -35.82 17.34
C PHE A 895 28.21 -34.83 17.57
N ALA A 896 28.28 -33.97 18.59
CA ALA A 896 27.29 -32.95 18.85
C ALA A 896 27.16 -31.95 17.69
N SER A 897 28.29 -31.58 17.08
CA SER A 897 28.28 -30.71 15.89
C SER A 897 27.69 -31.41 14.67
N ALA A 898 27.97 -32.71 14.48
CA ALA A 898 27.37 -33.52 13.42
C ALA A 898 25.86 -33.68 13.61
N LEU A 899 25.41 -33.97 14.83
CA LEU A 899 24.00 -34.08 15.22
C LEU A 899 23.23 -32.78 15.00
N ARG A 900 23.86 -31.61 15.23
CA ARG A 900 23.21 -30.32 14.95
C ARG A 900 22.94 -30.12 13.46
N LEU A 901 23.81 -30.61 12.58
CA LEU A 901 23.68 -30.42 11.13
C LEU A 901 22.84 -31.50 10.45
N ALA A 902 22.82 -32.72 10.99
CA ALA A 902 22.04 -33.84 10.48
C ALA A 902 21.37 -34.61 11.65
N PRO A 903 20.39 -34.01 12.33
CA PRO A 903 19.79 -34.57 13.55
C PRO A 903 18.99 -35.86 13.31
N LEU A 904 18.62 -36.14 12.06
CA LEU A 904 17.83 -37.30 11.68
C LEU A 904 18.66 -38.40 10.99
N ASN A 905 19.97 -38.22 10.79
CA ASN A 905 20.79 -39.25 10.13
C ASN A 905 20.99 -40.45 11.07
N ALA A 906 20.41 -41.60 10.73
CA ALA A 906 20.43 -42.80 11.57
C ALA A 906 21.83 -43.23 12.01
N SER A 907 22.83 -43.20 11.12
CA SER A 907 24.19 -43.65 11.45
C SER A 907 24.86 -42.72 12.46
N ILE A 908 24.72 -41.40 12.26
CA ILE A 908 25.26 -40.38 13.18
C ILE A 908 24.57 -40.52 14.55
N VAL A 909 23.24 -40.61 14.56
CA VAL A 909 22.44 -40.71 15.80
C VAL A 909 22.74 -41.99 16.56
N ALA A 910 22.69 -43.15 15.91
CA ALA A 910 22.96 -44.44 16.55
C ALA A 910 24.38 -44.47 17.16
N THR A 911 25.39 -44.02 16.42
CA THR A 911 26.78 -44.01 16.90
C THR A 911 26.98 -43.02 18.05
N ALA A 912 26.43 -41.81 17.95
CA ALA A 912 26.56 -40.81 19.02
C ALA A 912 25.80 -41.23 20.29
N ALA A 913 24.61 -41.84 20.14
CA ALA A 913 23.84 -42.39 21.24
C ALA A 913 24.57 -43.58 21.89
N GLN A 914 25.16 -44.49 21.11
CA GLN A 914 26.01 -45.56 21.64
C GLN A 914 27.22 -45.02 22.40
N PHE A 915 27.84 -43.94 21.90
CA PHE A 915 28.96 -43.29 22.56
C PHE A 915 28.55 -42.67 23.92
N GLU A 916 27.44 -41.96 23.99
CA GLU A 916 26.92 -41.40 25.26
C GLU A 916 26.45 -42.50 26.22
N ARG A 917 25.86 -43.57 25.69
CA ARG A 917 25.48 -44.77 26.45
C ARG A 917 26.70 -45.40 27.14
N GLN A 918 27.82 -45.55 26.43
CA GLN A 918 29.08 -46.06 27.00
C GLN A 918 29.64 -45.15 28.12
N ARG A 919 29.28 -43.86 28.12
CA ARG A 919 29.65 -42.88 29.15
C ARG A 919 28.64 -42.82 30.31
N GLY A 920 27.64 -43.69 30.35
CA GLY A 920 26.59 -43.74 31.36
C GLY A 920 25.51 -42.66 31.20
N ARG A 921 25.51 -41.90 30.09
CA ARG A 921 24.52 -40.84 29.82
C ARG A 921 23.33 -41.42 29.03
N ILE A 922 22.57 -42.27 29.71
CA ILE A 922 21.49 -43.06 29.09
C ILE A 922 20.33 -42.18 28.60
N LYS A 923 19.82 -41.27 29.43
CA LYS A 923 18.68 -40.41 29.05
C LYS A 923 18.98 -39.51 27.83
N PRO A 924 20.11 -38.77 27.78
CA PRO A 924 20.47 -38.03 26.57
C PRO A 924 20.60 -38.90 25.32
N ALA A 925 21.18 -40.11 25.45
CA ALA A 925 21.30 -41.05 24.34
C ALA A 925 19.93 -41.52 23.84
N TYR A 926 18.99 -41.79 24.76
CA TYR A 926 17.62 -42.15 24.42
C TYR A 926 16.89 -41.01 23.71
N ASP A 927 16.98 -39.78 24.23
CA ASP A 927 16.34 -38.61 23.63
C ASP A 927 16.82 -38.35 22.19
N LEU A 928 18.10 -38.62 21.89
CA LEU A 928 18.64 -38.52 20.53
C LEU A 928 17.97 -39.53 19.59
N VAL A 929 17.89 -40.80 20.02
CA VAL A 929 17.31 -41.88 19.22
C VAL A 929 15.81 -41.67 19.03
N LEU A 930 15.10 -41.26 20.09
CA LEU A 930 13.66 -41.05 20.05
C LEU A 930 13.24 -39.98 19.02
N ARG A 931 14.05 -38.93 18.82
CA ARG A 931 13.79 -37.89 17.82
C ARG A 931 13.98 -38.36 16.38
N ALA A 932 14.96 -39.24 16.15
CA ALA A 932 15.32 -39.69 14.80
C ALA A 932 14.53 -40.94 14.36
N LEU A 933 14.09 -41.76 15.31
CA LEU A 933 13.45 -43.05 15.04
C LEU A 933 12.20 -42.96 14.14
N PRO A 934 11.27 -41.99 14.31
CA PRO A 934 10.09 -41.89 13.44
C PRO A 934 10.41 -41.72 11.94
N PHE A 935 11.60 -41.20 11.63
CA PHE A 935 12.07 -40.99 10.26
C PHE A 935 12.98 -42.12 9.75
N ASN A 936 13.37 -43.07 10.60
CA ASN A 936 14.36 -44.11 10.30
C ASN A 936 13.93 -45.47 10.90
N GLU A 937 12.64 -45.79 10.83
CA GLU A 937 12.11 -47.05 11.37
C GLU A 937 12.65 -48.29 10.65
N ASP A 938 13.27 -48.10 9.50
CA ASP A 938 13.92 -49.10 8.69
C ASP A 938 15.41 -49.27 8.99
N SER A 939 16.00 -48.45 9.87
CA SER A 939 17.41 -48.54 10.22
C SER A 939 17.67 -49.59 11.31
N PRO A 940 18.35 -50.72 10.99
CA PRO A 940 18.61 -51.76 11.97
C PRO A 940 19.51 -51.27 13.11
N ASP A 941 20.52 -50.45 12.80
CA ASP A 941 21.47 -49.93 13.78
C ASP A 941 20.80 -48.98 14.78
N LEU A 942 19.88 -48.13 14.30
CA LEU A 942 19.12 -47.23 15.16
C LEU A 942 18.15 -48.01 16.05
N LEU A 943 17.44 -49.00 15.51
CA LEU A 943 16.53 -49.87 16.28
C LEU A 943 17.27 -50.71 17.33
N LYS A 944 18.41 -51.30 17.01
CA LYS A 944 19.26 -52.01 18.00
C LYS A 944 19.66 -51.09 19.14
N THR A 945 20.01 -49.85 18.81
CA THR A 945 20.38 -48.82 19.80
C THR A 945 19.18 -48.41 20.65
N TYR A 946 18.01 -48.21 20.05
CA TYR A 946 16.75 -47.93 20.73
C TYR A 946 16.38 -49.03 21.72
N VAL A 947 16.31 -50.29 21.27
CA VAL A 947 15.98 -51.46 22.10
C VAL A 947 16.96 -51.57 23.27
N SER A 948 18.25 -51.37 23.01
CA SER A 948 19.28 -51.37 24.05
C SER A 948 19.08 -50.29 25.11
N LEU A 949 18.72 -49.07 24.71
CA LEU A 949 18.47 -47.94 25.61
C LEU A 949 17.16 -48.07 26.38
N CYS A 950 16.13 -48.67 25.78
CA CYS A 950 14.90 -49.02 26.47
C CYS A 950 15.16 -50.02 27.61
N LEU A 951 15.96 -51.07 27.36
CA LEU A 951 16.38 -52.00 28.41
C LEU A 951 17.19 -51.31 29.52
N ASP A 952 18.11 -50.40 29.16
CA ASP A 952 18.89 -49.64 30.15
C ASP A 952 18.02 -48.73 31.04
N GLN A 953 16.83 -48.33 30.56
CA GLN A 953 15.85 -47.53 31.30
C GLN A 953 14.68 -48.34 31.88
N SER A 954 14.73 -49.68 31.80
CA SER A 954 13.62 -50.56 32.23
C SER A 954 12.28 -50.33 31.51
N LEU A 955 12.33 -49.83 30.27
CA LEU A 955 11.18 -49.63 29.37
C LEU A 955 10.90 -50.90 28.55
N PHE A 956 10.48 -51.98 29.20
CA PHE A 956 10.44 -53.32 28.61
C PHE A 956 9.45 -53.47 27.44
N ASP A 957 8.28 -52.86 27.51
CA ASP A 957 7.27 -52.95 26.45
C ASP A 957 7.76 -52.29 25.16
N TYR A 958 8.32 -51.08 25.27
CA TYR A 958 8.96 -50.37 24.16
C TYR A 958 10.16 -51.14 23.59
N ALA A 959 10.93 -51.83 24.44
CA ALA A 959 12.04 -52.69 23.98
C ALA A 959 11.53 -53.89 23.17
N ARG A 960 10.41 -54.50 23.58
CA ARG A 960 9.78 -55.63 22.88
C ARG A 960 9.20 -55.21 21.54
N GLU A 961 8.50 -54.07 21.49
CA GLU A 961 7.98 -53.49 20.25
C GLU A 961 9.11 -53.15 19.27
N GLY A 962 10.18 -52.52 19.76
CA GLY A 962 11.36 -52.20 18.95
C GLY A 962 12.04 -53.46 18.40
N LEU A 963 12.09 -54.55 19.19
CA LEU A 963 12.65 -55.83 18.75
C LEU A 963 11.80 -56.47 17.65
N ALA A 964 10.47 -56.38 17.73
CA ALA A 964 9.56 -56.85 16.68
C ALA A 964 9.75 -56.07 15.38
N LYS A 965 9.89 -54.73 15.45
CA LYS A 965 10.23 -53.90 14.28
C LYS A 965 11.59 -54.29 13.70
N LEU A 966 12.61 -54.51 14.54
CA LEU A 966 13.95 -54.91 14.12
C LEU A 966 13.93 -56.24 13.36
N GLN A 967 13.09 -57.20 13.76
CA GLN A 967 12.95 -58.48 13.06
C GLN A 967 12.52 -58.30 11.59
N GLY A 968 11.69 -57.30 11.30
CA GLY A 968 11.18 -57.05 9.95
C GLY A 968 12.19 -56.37 9.01
N VAL A 969 13.23 -55.72 9.55
CA VAL A 969 14.14 -54.85 8.77
C VAL A 969 15.60 -55.28 8.79
N SER A 970 15.98 -56.21 9.67
CA SER A 970 17.37 -56.70 9.78
C SER A 970 17.59 -58.03 9.06
N GLN A 971 18.83 -58.30 8.68
CA GLN A 971 19.20 -59.58 8.08
C GLN A 971 19.01 -60.72 9.12
N PRO A 972 18.50 -61.90 8.73
CA PRO A 972 18.17 -62.97 9.69
C PRO A 972 19.32 -63.36 10.63
N ALA A 973 20.54 -63.44 10.11
CA ALA A 973 21.73 -63.77 10.90
C ALA A 973 22.09 -62.67 11.91
N ASP A 974 21.92 -61.41 11.52
CA ASP A 974 22.23 -60.24 12.36
C ASP A 974 21.15 -60.02 13.44
N TYR A 975 19.88 -60.28 13.10
CA TYR A 975 18.78 -60.32 14.07
C TYR A 975 19.02 -61.36 15.16
N GLN A 976 19.35 -62.59 14.79
CA GLN A 976 19.60 -63.69 15.75
C GLN A 976 20.77 -63.36 16.69
N ALA A 977 21.84 -62.79 16.16
CA ALA A 977 22.98 -62.33 16.96
C ALA A 977 22.56 -61.27 17.98
N PHE A 978 21.78 -60.28 17.56
CA PHE A 978 21.29 -59.23 18.45
C PHE A 978 20.27 -59.75 19.47
N GLN A 979 19.36 -60.65 19.07
CA GLN A 979 18.35 -61.24 19.95
C GLN A 979 18.97 -61.98 21.14
N THR A 980 20.09 -62.67 20.92
CA THR A 980 20.86 -63.32 21.99
C THR A 980 21.35 -62.28 23.00
N THR A 981 21.93 -61.19 22.51
CA THR A 981 22.41 -60.06 23.34
C THR A 981 21.27 -59.40 24.12
N TYR A 982 20.09 -59.28 23.50
CA TYR A 982 18.88 -58.76 24.14
C TYR A 982 18.43 -59.63 25.32
N GLN A 983 18.38 -60.95 25.15
CA GLN A 983 17.92 -61.88 26.19
C GLN A 983 18.87 -61.91 27.39
N GLU A 984 20.19 -61.93 27.14
CA GLU A 984 21.20 -61.86 28.19
C GLU A 984 21.05 -60.59 29.03
N LYS A 985 20.83 -59.46 28.36
CA LYS A 985 20.67 -58.17 29.04
C LYS A 985 19.35 -58.06 29.80
N LEU A 986 18.26 -58.56 29.24
CA LEU A 986 16.95 -58.61 29.91
C LEU A 986 17.05 -59.41 31.22
N ALA A 987 17.65 -60.61 31.17
CA ALA A 987 17.84 -61.45 32.35
C ALA A 987 18.73 -60.77 33.42
N ALA A 988 19.75 -60.03 33.00
CA ALA A 988 20.61 -59.27 33.92
C ALA A 988 19.85 -58.12 34.62
N VAL A 989 19.01 -57.38 33.89
CA VAL A 989 18.18 -56.29 34.44
C VAL A 989 17.06 -56.82 35.33
N GLU A 990 16.43 -57.94 35.00
CA GLU A 990 15.43 -58.58 35.85
C GLU A 990 16.04 -59.13 37.15
N LYS A 991 17.25 -59.69 37.09
CA LYS A 991 17.98 -60.18 38.27
C LYS A 991 18.41 -59.05 39.19
N SER A 992 18.82 -57.89 38.66
CA SER A 992 19.13 -56.71 39.48
C SER A 992 17.88 -56.11 40.13
N ARG A 993 16.73 -56.12 39.44
CA ARG A 993 15.44 -55.70 40.00
C ARG A 993 14.96 -56.60 41.13
N LYS A 994 15.05 -57.93 40.98
CA LYS A 994 14.70 -58.90 42.04
C LYS A 994 15.54 -58.71 43.31
N LYS A 995 16.84 -58.41 43.17
CA LYS A 995 17.74 -58.08 44.28
C LYS A 995 17.48 -56.74 44.98
N PHE A 996 16.69 -55.85 44.37
CA PHE A 996 16.31 -54.56 44.94
C PHE A 996 14.90 -54.57 45.56
N SER A 997 14.09 -55.58 45.22
CA SER A 997 12.74 -55.81 45.75
C SER A 997 12.70 -56.83 46.90
N GLU A 998 13.80 -57.54 47.13
CA GLU A 998 14.13 -58.27 48.38
C GLU A 998 14.92 -57.32 49.30
#